data_AF-A0A1M7JYH4-F1
#
_entry.id   AF-A0A1M7JYH4-F1
#
_cell.length_a   1.000
_cell.length_b   1.000
_cell.length_c   1.000
_cell.angle_alpha   90.00
_cell.angle_beta   90.00
_cell.angle_gamma   90.00
#
_symmetry.space_group_name_H-M   'P 1'
#
loop_
_entity.id
_entity.type
_entity.pdbx_description
1 polymer ?
#
loop_
_entity_poly.entity_id
_entity_poly.type
_entity_poly.pdbx_seq_one_letter_code
_entity_poly.pdbx_strand_id
1 'polypeptide(L)'
;MSFCYQENTHFSQAAQCSRENFWKEIKKSSTRWKIESRRSILQAVALQDEAAINKWLKNEDYQKFLTKKCSMKKEAAKQKFMAKSNEEKLLAYAQELKDNLTAFIFSCREFDANVTAKGTPFRHRRLAGCHLNGLVMLDIDHVDNPMEVWEKLQQNEALMALTKMVHITSSKKGVRIVFAGNAKIGNLADNQIWFVNALGGYKPDASCIDATRNSFAPLEEDILYIDDSIFDYYDEEFDKKYTADYRAKKTQPLHYKFPVSDGADSSSNPETVAVAHQDGQQAAEQSGDLDTGSMESVANGQCSMVNVQCIKWRDYDIQCIIDKRYSAKLPCAADSNRHNESLKLASDLLVLFDGDRKLVQRILERQSWVQEIIEERDENVAQTVASAAERMADREKKYLTQCPSKAMQEAISQACGQTWKQITQGETTDTATIGEEEIEQWLWDWGEKIEALFPYYPALQDACKGLKRNQYPAALIVSGALMMTLMTRCTYRFYHRPSKLRRLNASALIIGDPASGKSFATRLYEFLAAPIVAADKAGKDTINRYREEMKTKGANKEKPKKPKVVVRVHPSRTSNAQFIQDMVNAVENVDGTDMQLHMLTFDTELDNTLSVQKGGSWIDKQNLELKAFHNEEDGQAYSNMDSIMQDFNVTWNYVYTGTPIALKKKVNEQNFGSGLATRLTCIPLPSTHFEMMDLDEEVDEDSDNRLLEWAKKLDKTKGELSIKRIVRTMYDWTARRMADAKDNESKADEMLLKRCAYHGINYSAPFIVMRHWGDLHQEGDYWCGEFETDEIDDQLAELIVNIQFACQRHYFGSLAEKYFDDKLRDASTNRRHRQRTIEDFNRLPEEFSIDDVANSLHLCISSARTRVKRLLKDGAVVKCGEYVENGACKHRYKKKAVLVF
;
A
#
# COMPACT_ATOMS: atom_id res chain seq x y z
N MET A 1 -5.82 11.15 41.99
CA MET A 1 -5.82 10.17 40.88
C MET A 1 -5.59 10.91 39.57
N SER A 2 -4.37 10.78 39.06
CA SER A 2 -3.86 11.53 37.93
C SER A 2 -4.10 10.84 36.59
N PHE A 3 -4.07 9.51 36.50
CA PHE A 3 -4.14 8.76 35.23
C PHE A 3 -5.07 7.54 35.27
N CYS A 4 -5.29 6.90 34.11
CA CYS A 4 -6.18 5.74 33.97
C CYS A 4 -5.46 4.40 33.80
N TYR A 5 -6.17 3.30 34.03
CA TYR A 5 -5.73 1.95 33.67
C TYR A 5 -6.89 1.06 33.19
N GLN A 6 -6.52 -0.03 32.52
CA GLN A 6 -7.41 -1.09 32.05
C GLN A 6 -6.83 -2.44 32.45
N GLU A 7 -7.64 -3.35 32.99
CA GLU A 7 -7.20 -4.70 33.36
C GLU A 7 -6.73 -5.54 32.14
N ASN A 8 -7.27 -5.24 30.96
CA ASN A 8 -6.81 -5.76 29.68
C ASN A 8 -7.17 -4.80 28.53
N THR A 9 -6.47 -4.92 27.40
CA THR A 9 -6.58 -3.97 26.27
C THR A 9 -7.83 -4.11 25.41
N HIS A 10 -8.63 -5.16 25.61
CA HIS A 10 -9.70 -5.52 24.66
C HIS A 10 -11.13 -5.41 25.22
N PHE A 11 -11.36 -5.63 26.52
CA PHE A 11 -12.71 -5.82 27.07
C PHE A 11 -12.96 -5.15 28.43
N SER A 12 -12.00 -4.40 28.98
CA SER A 12 -12.14 -3.75 30.29
C SER A 12 -12.35 -2.23 30.21
N GLN A 13 -13.05 -1.66 31.19
CA GLN A 13 -13.27 -0.21 31.27
C GLN A 13 -11.99 0.53 31.65
N ALA A 14 -11.82 1.75 31.14
CA ALA A 14 -10.77 2.65 31.60
C ALA A 14 -11.17 3.26 32.95
N ALA A 15 -10.57 2.77 34.02
CA ALA A 15 -10.79 3.22 35.38
C ALA A 15 -9.67 4.17 35.81
N GLN A 16 -9.96 5.11 36.72
CA GLN A 16 -8.93 5.92 37.33
C GLN A 16 -7.99 5.06 38.18
N CYS A 17 -6.70 5.32 38.07
CA CYS A 17 -5.66 4.57 38.77
C CYS A 17 -5.27 5.30 40.06
N SER A 18 -5.51 4.66 41.20
CA SER A 18 -4.95 5.08 42.47
C SER A 18 -3.57 4.46 42.68
N ARG A 19 -2.79 5.02 43.62
CA ARG A 19 -1.53 4.44 44.07
C ARG A 19 -1.69 2.97 44.47
N GLU A 20 -2.74 2.65 45.23
CA GLU A 20 -3.03 1.28 45.66
C GLU A 20 -3.32 0.36 44.46
N ASN A 21 -4.15 0.80 43.51
CA ASN A 21 -4.50 0.01 42.33
C ASN A 21 -3.29 -0.21 41.40
N PHE A 22 -2.44 0.81 41.24
CA PHE A 22 -1.20 0.70 40.47
C PHE A 22 -0.29 -0.39 41.02
N TRP A 23 0.04 -0.31 42.32
CA TRP A 23 0.90 -1.30 42.97
C TRP A 23 0.27 -2.68 43.04
N LYS A 24 -1.05 -2.77 43.25
CA LYS A 24 -1.79 -4.03 43.21
C LYS A 24 -1.64 -4.75 41.87
N GLU A 25 -1.73 -4.03 40.76
CA GLU A 25 -1.64 -4.63 39.42
C GLU A 25 -0.19 -5.00 39.03
N ILE A 26 0.80 -4.22 39.47
CA ILE A 26 2.23 -4.54 39.29
C ILE A 26 2.66 -5.75 40.13
N LYS A 27 2.25 -5.80 41.40
CA LYS A 27 2.62 -6.87 42.36
C LYS A 27 1.82 -8.16 42.16
N LYS A 28 0.88 -8.18 41.22
CA LYS A 28 0.02 -9.33 40.95
C LYS A 28 0.86 -10.50 40.44
N SER A 29 0.71 -11.67 41.06
CA SER A 29 1.42 -12.90 40.66
C SER A 29 1.23 -13.24 39.17
N SER A 30 0.04 -13.00 38.63
CA SER A 30 -0.25 -13.20 37.21
C SER A 30 0.53 -12.25 36.29
N THR A 31 0.82 -11.02 36.73
CA THR A 31 1.63 -10.05 35.98
C THR A 31 3.06 -10.55 35.89
N ARG A 32 3.62 -10.97 37.03
CA ARG A 32 4.95 -11.59 37.10
C ARG A 32 5.08 -12.79 36.17
N TRP A 33 4.16 -13.75 36.33
CA TRP A 33 4.17 -14.98 35.53
C TRP A 33 4.08 -14.71 34.02
N LYS A 34 3.21 -13.79 33.57
CA LYS A 34 3.09 -13.43 32.15
C LYS A 34 4.38 -12.83 31.58
N ILE A 35 5.03 -11.93 32.33
CA ILE A 35 6.26 -11.25 31.88
C ILE A 35 7.43 -12.23 31.84
N GLU A 36 7.64 -13.01 32.91
CA GLU A 36 8.72 -14.01 32.97
C GLU A 36 8.54 -15.09 31.89
N SER A 37 7.31 -15.57 31.69
CA SER A 37 6.97 -16.52 30.63
C SER A 37 7.25 -15.94 29.24
N ARG A 38 6.83 -14.69 28.99
CA ARG A 38 7.13 -13.98 27.74
C ARG A 38 8.63 -13.89 27.50
N ARG A 39 9.41 -13.48 28.52
CA ARG A 39 10.87 -13.35 28.42
C ARG A 39 11.53 -14.69 28.12
N SER A 40 11.13 -15.75 28.83
CA SER A 40 11.63 -17.10 28.61
C SER A 40 11.36 -17.58 27.17
N ILE A 41 10.16 -17.35 26.62
CA ILE A 41 9.84 -17.72 25.24
C ILE A 41 10.67 -16.92 24.24
N LEU A 42 10.77 -15.59 24.41
CA LEU A 42 11.55 -14.74 23.52
C LEU A 42 13.03 -15.14 23.50
N GLN A 43 13.59 -15.46 24.67
CA GLN A 43 14.97 -15.92 24.79
C GLN A 43 15.18 -17.30 24.14
N ALA A 44 14.27 -18.25 24.39
CA ALA A 44 14.34 -19.58 23.79
C ALA A 44 14.32 -19.54 22.26
N VAL A 45 13.45 -18.71 21.68
CA VAL A 45 13.37 -18.55 20.22
C VAL A 45 14.58 -17.79 19.67
N ALA A 46 15.04 -16.73 20.34
CA ALA A 46 16.19 -15.94 19.88
C ALA A 46 17.51 -16.74 19.90
N LEU A 47 17.68 -17.63 20.89
CA LEU A 47 18.86 -18.50 21.02
C LEU A 47 18.72 -19.84 20.28
N GLN A 48 17.56 -20.11 19.66
CA GLN A 48 17.23 -21.41 19.07
C GLN A 48 17.44 -22.58 20.04
N ASP A 49 17.10 -22.39 21.33
CA ASP A 49 17.23 -23.42 22.36
C ASP A 49 16.10 -24.45 22.22
N GLU A 50 16.40 -25.54 21.50
CA GLU A 50 15.45 -26.62 21.23
C GLU A 50 14.88 -27.25 22.51
N ALA A 51 15.65 -27.33 23.60
CA ALA A 51 15.18 -27.92 24.85
C ALA A 51 14.14 -27.01 25.52
N ALA A 52 14.40 -25.71 25.56
CA ALA A 52 13.47 -24.72 26.09
C ALA A 52 12.22 -24.55 25.21
N ILE A 53 12.38 -24.57 23.87
CA ILE A 53 11.26 -24.54 22.92
C ILE A 53 10.37 -25.77 23.13
N ASN A 54 10.94 -26.97 23.19
CA ASN A 54 10.18 -28.20 23.41
C ASN A 54 9.46 -28.23 24.76
N LYS A 55 10.05 -27.63 25.80
CA LYS A 55 9.40 -27.46 27.11
C LYS A 55 8.17 -26.56 27.00
N TRP A 56 8.26 -25.43 26.28
CA TRP A 56 7.14 -24.53 26.05
C TRP A 56 6.06 -25.14 25.16
N LEU A 57 6.43 -25.94 24.17
CA LEU A 57 5.46 -26.67 23.34
C LEU A 57 4.62 -27.65 24.16
N LYS A 58 5.12 -28.15 25.30
CA LYS A 58 4.37 -29.04 26.21
C LYS A 58 3.66 -28.29 27.35
N ASN A 59 3.83 -26.97 27.46
CA ASN A 59 3.24 -26.18 28.54
C ASN A 59 1.70 -26.12 28.41
N GLU A 60 0.98 -26.33 29.52
CA GLU A 60 -0.48 -26.39 29.54
C GLU A 60 -1.15 -25.08 29.06
N ASP A 61 -0.61 -23.93 29.42
CA ASP A 61 -1.21 -22.64 29.04
C ASP A 61 -0.95 -22.30 27.57
N TYR A 62 0.19 -22.75 27.02
CA TYR A 62 0.41 -22.73 25.57
C TYR A 62 -0.56 -23.66 24.84
N GLN A 63 -0.86 -24.84 25.38
CA GLN A 63 -1.86 -25.76 24.79
C GLN A 63 -3.28 -25.17 24.83
N LYS A 64 -3.65 -24.46 25.90
CA LYS A 64 -4.91 -23.71 25.96
C LYS A 64 -4.96 -22.61 24.89
N PHE A 65 -3.85 -21.88 24.70
CA PHE A 65 -3.72 -20.89 23.64
C PHE A 65 -3.87 -21.52 22.25
N LEU A 66 -3.20 -22.64 21.97
CA LEU A 66 -3.35 -23.36 20.70
C LEU A 66 -4.78 -23.82 20.48
N THR A 67 -5.43 -24.39 21.48
CA THR A 67 -6.84 -24.82 21.41
C THR A 67 -7.76 -23.64 21.07
N LYS A 68 -7.53 -22.47 21.69
CA LYS A 68 -8.25 -21.23 21.36
C LYS A 68 -8.01 -20.79 19.90
N LYS A 69 -6.80 -20.94 19.38
CA LYS A 69 -6.49 -20.65 17.96
C LYS A 69 -7.05 -21.71 17.00
N CYS A 70 -7.11 -22.98 17.40
CA CYS A 70 -7.75 -24.07 16.64
C CYS A 70 -9.26 -23.87 16.50
N SER A 71 -9.89 -23.27 17.52
CA SER A 71 -11.33 -23.01 17.58
C SER A 71 -11.74 -21.67 16.97
N MET A 72 -10.86 -21.01 16.21
CA MET A 72 -11.20 -19.79 15.49
C MET A 72 -12.29 -20.05 14.45
N LYS A 73 -13.36 -19.26 14.48
CA LYS A 73 -14.52 -19.38 13.58
C LYS A 73 -14.18 -19.15 12.10
N LYS A 74 -13.11 -18.41 11.80
CA LYS A 74 -12.68 -18.09 10.43
C LYS A 74 -11.64 -19.10 9.97
N GLU A 75 -12.05 -20.02 9.09
CA GLU A 75 -11.20 -21.13 8.63
C GLU A 75 -9.90 -20.65 7.97
N ALA A 76 -9.92 -19.57 7.18
CA ALA A 76 -8.71 -18.99 6.59
C ALA A 76 -7.69 -18.48 7.63
N ALA A 77 -8.17 -17.89 8.74
CA ALA A 77 -7.29 -17.40 9.81
C ALA A 77 -6.70 -18.58 10.62
N LYS A 78 -7.50 -19.62 10.81
CA LYS A 78 -7.08 -20.90 11.40
C LYS A 78 -6.01 -21.57 10.55
N GLN A 79 -6.23 -21.75 9.26
CA GLN A 79 -5.26 -22.33 8.33
C GLN A 79 -3.95 -21.52 8.29
N LYS A 80 -4.03 -20.19 8.20
CA LYS A 80 -2.86 -19.30 8.25
C LYS A 80 -2.08 -19.44 9.56
N PHE A 81 -2.76 -19.57 10.70
CA PHE A 81 -2.10 -19.80 11.99
C PHE A 81 -1.50 -21.20 12.10
N MET A 82 -2.17 -22.23 11.55
CA MET A 82 -1.65 -23.61 11.59
C MET A 82 -0.42 -23.81 10.70
N ALA A 83 -0.32 -23.07 9.60
CA ALA A 83 0.83 -23.08 8.71
C ALA A 83 2.11 -22.50 9.32
N LYS A 84 2.00 -21.76 10.44
CA LYS A 84 3.17 -21.19 11.15
C LYS A 84 4.06 -22.26 11.75
N SER A 85 5.36 -21.97 11.82
CA SER A 85 6.32 -22.79 12.55
C SER A 85 6.01 -22.82 14.06
N ASN A 86 6.63 -23.74 14.78
CA ASN A 86 6.46 -23.84 16.23
C ASN A 86 6.97 -22.58 16.95
N GLU A 87 8.08 -22.03 16.47
CA GLU A 87 8.70 -20.79 16.95
C GLU A 87 7.77 -19.60 16.69
N GLU A 88 7.20 -19.48 15.49
CA GLU A 88 6.25 -18.41 15.15
C GLU A 88 4.96 -18.48 15.98
N LYS A 89 4.48 -19.70 16.30
CA LYS A 89 3.33 -19.91 17.20
C LYS A 89 3.66 -19.55 18.64
N LEU A 90 4.87 -19.87 19.12
CA LEU A 90 5.35 -19.45 20.44
C LEU A 90 5.54 -17.94 20.54
N LEU A 91 6.06 -17.27 19.50
CA LEU A 91 6.13 -15.81 19.44
C LEU A 91 4.73 -15.17 19.47
N ALA A 92 3.76 -15.77 18.80
CA ALA A 92 2.36 -15.32 18.88
C ALA A 92 1.77 -15.52 20.28
N TYR A 93 2.13 -16.60 20.98
CA TYR A 93 1.74 -16.81 22.37
C TYR A 93 2.38 -15.79 23.32
N ALA A 94 3.68 -15.51 23.13
CA ALA A 94 4.39 -14.48 23.87
C ALA A 94 3.75 -13.09 23.68
N GLN A 95 3.22 -12.80 22.49
CA GLN A 95 2.47 -11.57 22.24
C GLN A 95 1.11 -11.57 22.97
N GLU A 96 0.37 -12.68 22.97
CA GLU A 96 -0.88 -12.79 23.72
C GLU A 96 -0.67 -12.64 25.25
N LEU A 97 0.46 -13.11 25.79
CA LEU A 97 0.83 -12.86 27.19
C LEU A 97 1.01 -11.35 27.48
N LYS A 98 1.61 -10.59 26.55
CA LYS A 98 1.75 -9.12 26.64
C LYS A 98 0.40 -8.43 26.56
N ASP A 99 -0.46 -8.80 25.61
CA ASP A 99 -1.74 -8.13 25.38
C ASP A 99 -2.73 -8.31 26.55
N ASN A 100 -2.54 -9.36 27.35
CA ASN A 100 -3.30 -9.63 28.56
C ASN A 100 -2.68 -9.02 29.84
N LEU A 101 -1.64 -8.19 29.73
CA LEU A 101 -1.15 -7.39 30.87
C LEU A 101 -2.07 -6.20 31.11
N THR A 102 -2.10 -5.74 32.35
CA THR A 102 -2.74 -4.47 32.72
C THR A 102 -2.10 -3.34 31.93
N ALA A 103 -2.94 -2.45 31.42
CA ALA A 103 -2.56 -1.34 30.54
C ALA A 103 -2.81 -0.01 31.25
N PHE A 104 -1.74 0.70 31.61
CA PHE A 104 -1.78 2.06 32.14
C PHE A 104 -1.87 3.08 31.01
N ILE A 105 -2.61 4.17 31.21
CA ILE A 105 -2.85 5.23 30.23
C ILE A 105 -2.46 6.53 30.93
N PHE A 106 -1.16 6.84 30.90
CA PHE A 106 -0.57 7.87 31.75
C PHE A 106 -1.00 9.29 31.40
N SER A 107 -1.35 9.60 30.14
CA SER A 107 -1.67 10.95 29.70
C SER A 107 -3.11 11.40 29.93
N CYS A 108 -4.00 10.50 30.38
CA CYS A 108 -5.42 10.79 30.55
C CYS A 108 -5.87 10.59 32.00
N ARG A 109 -6.44 11.64 32.62
CA ARG A 109 -7.06 11.54 33.96
C ARG A 109 -8.35 10.72 33.96
N GLU A 110 -9.12 10.79 32.87
CA GLU A 110 -10.36 10.05 32.73
C GLU A 110 -10.84 9.95 31.28
N PHE A 111 -11.89 9.14 31.10
CA PHE A 111 -12.62 9.01 29.86
C PHE A 111 -14.12 9.18 30.09
N ASP A 112 -14.81 9.77 29.11
CA ASP A 112 -16.26 9.91 29.14
C ASP A 112 -16.96 8.54 29.23
N ALA A 113 -17.95 8.46 30.11
CA ALA A 113 -18.81 7.29 30.21
C ALA A 113 -19.83 7.28 29.07
N ASN A 114 -19.90 6.18 28.34
CA ASN A 114 -20.97 5.94 27.37
C ASN A 114 -21.97 4.94 27.95
N VAL A 115 -23.26 5.14 27.67
CA VAL A 115 -24.31 4.21 28.09
C VAL A 115 -24.25 2.97 27.20
N THR A 116 -24.00 1.81 27.80
CA THR A 116 -24.04 0.52 27.08
C THR A 116 -25.47 0.16 26.70
N ALA A 117 -25.66 -0.80 25.78
CA ALA A 117 -26.98 -1.32 25.41
C ALA A 117 -27.80 -1.87 26.61
N LYS A 118 -27.17 -2.10 27.77
CA LYS A 118 -27.80 -2.53 29.03
C LYS A 118 -28.04 -1.39 30.02
N GLY A 119 -27.83 -0.13 29.62
CA GLY A 119 -28.02 1.04 30.49
C GLY A 119 -26.88 1.31 31.48
N THR A 120 -25.84 0.47 31.52
CA THR A 120 -24.71 0.64 32.44
C THR A 120 -23.68 1.61 31.85
N PRO A 121 -23.19 2.62 32.60
CA PRO A 121 -22.11 3.50 32.15
C PRO A 121 -20.81 2.71 31.98
N PHE A 122 -20.15 2.88 30.84
CA PHE A 122 -18.88 2.23 30.51
C PHE A 122 -17.91 3.23 29.88
N ARG A 123 -16.70 3.33 30.44
CA ARG A 123 -15.65 4.24 29.98
C ARG A 123 -14.76 3.54 28.96
N HIS A 124 -14.92 3.90 27.68
CA HIS A 124 -14.10 3.37 26.60
C HIS A 124 -12.83 4.20 26.43
N ARG A 125 -11.67 3.54 26.31
CA ARG A 125 -10.42 4.19 25.88
C ARG A 125 -10.54 4.63 24.42
N ARG A 126 -10.91 5.90 24.21
CA ARG A 126 -11.05 6.54 22.89
C ARG A 126 -10.65 8.01 22.98
N LEU A 127 -9.97 8.52 21.96
CA LEU A 127 -9.58 9.93 21.87
C LEU A 127 -10.78 10.88 22.05
N ALA A 128 -11.92 10.60 21.41
CA ALA A 128 -13.11 11.46 21.46
C ALA A 128 -13.67 11.71 22.88
N GLY A 129 -13.33 10.83 23.85
CA GLY A 129 -13.76 10.96 25.23
C GLY A 129 -12.61 11.16 26.21
N CYS A 130 -11.38 11.44 25.76
CA CYS A 130 -10.24 11.60 26.66
C CYS A 130 -10.27 12.95 27.40
N HIS A 131 -9.73 12.95 28.62
CA HIS A 131 -9.40 14.15 29.38
C HIS A 131 -7.94 14.08 29.80
N LEU A 132 -7.13 15.04 29.38
CA LEU A 132 -5.68 15.03 29.63
C LEU A 132 -5.37 15.42 31.08
N ASN A 133 -4.15 15.11 31.51
CA ASN A 133 -3.63 15.45 32.84
C ASN A 133 -2.29 16.21 32.84
N GLY A 134 -1.67 16.39 31.66
CA GLY A 134 -0.34 16.99 31.50
C GLY A 134 0.84 16.01 31.58
N LEU A 135 0.63 14.75 31.93
CA LEU A 135 1.67 13.72 31.87
C LEU A 135 1.91 13.29 30.42
N VAL A 136 3.19 13.17 30.09
CA VAL A 136 3.66 12.77 28.78
C VAL A 136 4.38 11.43 28.92
N MET A 137 4.03 10.46 28.08
CA MET A 137 4.69 9.16 28.04
C MET A 137 5.53 9.05 26.77
N LEU A 138 6.82 8.81 26.95
CA LEU A 138 7.79 8.54 25.90
C LEU A 138 8.15 7.05 25.89
N ASP A 139 8.02 6.42 24.72
CA ASP A 139 8.30 5.00 24.47
C ASP A 139 9.57 4.91 23.61
N ILE A 140 10.65 4.37 24.16
CA ILE A 140 11.92 4.15 23.44
C ILE A 140 12.09 2.64 23.26
N ASP A 141 11.72 2.14 22.08
CA ASP A 141 11.81 0.72 21.70
C ASP A 141 13.12 0.40 20.96
N HIS A 142 13.42 -0.89 20.81
CA HIS A 142 14.58 -1.41 20.08
C HIS A 142 15.95 -1.00 20.65
N VAL A 143 16.03 -0.81 21.97
CA VAL A 143 17.29 -0.54 22.67
C VAL A 143 17.88 -1.85 23.18
N ASP A 144 19.10 -2.17 22.75
CA ASP A 144 19.81 -3.38 23.19
C ASP A 144 20.22 -3.32 24.66
N ASN A 145 20.57 -2.12 25.16
CA ASN A 145 20.84 -1.87 26.58
C ASN A 145 19.95 -0.75 27.16
N PRO A 146 18.74 -1.08 27.66
CA PRO A 146 17.84 -0.12 28.32
C PRO A 146 18.47 0.69 29.45
N MET A 147 19.48 0.12 30.14
CA MET A 147 20.16 0.80 31.25
C MET A 147 20.97 2.01 30.79
N GLU A 148 21.47 2.01 29.56
CA GLU A 148 22.22 3.16 29.03
C GLU A 148 21.32 4.40 28.86
N VAL A 149 20.07 4.20 28.47
CA VAL A 149 19.05 5.28 28.39
C VAL A 149 18.81 5.85 29.77
N TRP A 150 18.68 4.97 30.77
CA TRP A 150 18.46 5.37 32.16
C TRP A 150 19.65 6.13 32.73
N GLU A 151 20.88 5.65 32.55
CA GLU A 151 22.10 6.32 33.02
C GLU A 151 22.25 7.71 32.39
N LYS A 152 22.01 7.84 31.08
CA LYS A 152 22.03 9.13 30.37
C LYS A 152 20.96 10.09 30.90
N LEU A 153 19.74 9.59 31.13
CA LEU A 153 18.68 10.41 31.71
C LEU A 153 19.04 10.87 33.12
N GLN A 154 19.58 9.97 33.95
CA GLN A 154 19.94 10.24 35.33
C GLN A 154 21.05 11.30 35.47
N GLN A 155 21.93 11.41 34.47
CA GLN A 155 22.97 12.44 34.37
C GLN A 155 22.43 13.81 33.91
N ASN A 156 21.20 13.88 33.41
CA ASN A 156 20.56 15.12 32.97
C ASN A 156 19.59 15.64 34.05
N GLU A 157 20.10 16.50 34.94
CA GLU A 157 19.32 17.05 36.06
C GLU A 157 18.03 17.75 35.63
N ALA A 158 18.06 18.47 34.50
CA ALA A 158 16.90 19.19 34.00
C ALA A 158 15.77 18.25 33.53
N LEU A 159 16.10 17.15 32.86
CA LEU A 159 15.12 16.15 32.44
C LEU A 159 14.65 15.29 33.61
N MET A 160 15.53 14.97 34.55
CA MET A 160 15.16 14.24 35.78
C MET A 160 14.19 15.02 36.65
N ALA A 161 14.32 16.34 36.75
CA ALA A 161 13.39 17.19 37.50
C ALA A 161 11.94 17.11 36.97
N LEU A 162 11.77 16.83 35.67
CA LEU A 162 10.45 16.65 35.03
C LEU A 162 9.96 15.20 35.10
N THR A 163 10.88 14.25 35.21
CA THR A 163 10.59 12.81 35.15
C THR A 163 9.77 12.37 36.36
N LYS A 164 8.75 11.55 36.10
CA LYS A 164 7.81 11.02 37.11
C LYS A 164 7.87 9.51 37.24
N MET A 165 8.22 8.79 36.18
CA MET A 165 8.43 7.35 36.24
C MET A 165 9.33 6.90 35.10
N VAL A 166 10.21 5.94 35.37
CA VAL A 166 10.99 5.24 34.34
C VAL A 166 10.91 3.75 34.60
N HIS A 167 10.61 2.98 33.55
CA HIS A 167 10.62 1.53 33.65
C HIS A 167 11.03 0.82 32.36
N ILE A 168 11.58 -0.37 32.50
CA ILE A 168 11.94 -1.25 31.39
C ILE A 168 10.69 -1.99 30.90
N THR A 169 10.59 -2.20 29.59
CA THR A 169 9.47 -2.93 28.98
C THR A 169 9.53 -4.44 29.26
N SER A 170 8.40 -5.14 29.09
CA SER A 170 8.32 -6.58 29.35
C SER A 170 9.26 -7.44 28.49
N SER A 171 9.76 -6.93 27.35
CA SER A 171 10.75 -7.60 26.50
C SER A 171 12.21 -7.39 26.92
N LYS A 172 12.51 -6.48 27.87
CA LYS A 172 13.87 -5.99 28.17
C LYS A 172 14.57 -5.28 27.00
N LYS A 173 13.83 -4.87 25.96
CA LYS A 173 14.38 -4.19 24.77
C LYS A 173 13.83 -2.79 24.54
N GLY A 174 13.35 -2.15 25.60
CA GLY A 174 12.84 -0.79 25.53
C GLY A 174 12.67 -0.18 26.92
N VAL A 175 12.55 1.14 26.94
CA VAL A 175 12.38 1.97 28.15
C VAL A 175 11.18 2.87 27.96
N ARG A 176 10.39 3.03 29.01
CA ARG A 176 9.32 4.01 29.09
C ARG A 176 9.63 5.07 30.11
N ILE A 177 9.48 6.32 29.70
CA ILE A 177 9.70 7.50 30.53
C ILE A 177 8.38 8.27 30.58
N VAL A 178 7.88 8.51 31.79
CA VAL A 178 6.72 9.36 32.05
C VAL A 178 7.22 10.62 32.72
N PHE A 179 6.84 11.79 32.21
CA PHE A 179 7.29 13.08 32.72
C PHE A 179 6.20 14.14 32.66
N ALA A 180 6.38 15.21 33.43
CA ALA A 180 5.52 16.39 33.44
C ALA A 180 5.72 17.20 32.16
N GLY A 181 4.66 17.38 31.36
CA GLY A 181 4.68 18.22 30.17
C GLY A 181 4.69 19.70 30.52
N ASN A 182 5.09 20.52 29.55
CA ASN A 182 5.05 21.98 29.65
C ASN A 182 4.14 22.52 28.53
N ALA A 183 3.06 23.19 28.93
CA ALA A 183 2.07 23.74 27.99
C ALA A 183 2.63 24.82 27.05
N LYS A 184 3.78 25.42 27.40
CA LYS A 184 4.52 26.39 26.56
C LYS A 184 5.38 25.72 25.50
N ILE A 185 5.85 24.50 25.73
CA ILE A 185 6.63 23.73 24.75
C ILE A 185 5.74 23.24 23.60
N GLY A 186 4.48 22.94 23.90
CA GLY A 186 3.48 22.48 22.93
C GLY A 186 2.61 21.38 23.51
N ASN A 187 2.03 20.56 22.63
CA ASN A 187 1.16 19.46 23.03
C ASN A 187 1.96 18.20 23.44
N LEU A 188 1.31 17.03 23.62
CA LEU A 188 2.04 15.81 24.06
C LEU A 188 3.14 15.40 23.06
N ALA A 189 2.93 15.59 21.75
CA ALA A 189 3.92 15.25 20.73
C ALA A 189 5.13 16.19 20.78
N ASP A 190 4.89 17.50 20.91
CA ASP A 190 5.97 18.50 21.05
C ASP A 190 6.83 18.24 22.28
N ASN A 191 6.20 17.92 23.41
CA ASN A 191 6.92 17.61 24.65
C ASN A 191 7.77 16.34 24.51
N GLN A 192 7.29 15.31 23.80
CA GLN A 192 8.09 14.10 23.54
C GLN A 192 9.29 14.37 22.63
N ILE A 193 9.09 15.13 21.56
CA ILE A 193 10.18 15.50 20.63
C ILE A 193 11.23 16.32 21.37
N TRP A 194 10.81 17.32 22.15
CA TRP A 194 11.69 18.12 22.97
C TRP A 194 12.49 17.27 23.96
N PHE A 195 11.82 16.36 24.68
CA PHE A 195 12.45 15.52 25.69
C PHE A 195 13.48 14.55 25.07
N VAL A 196 13.14 13.90 23.96
CA VAL A 196 14.06 13.00 23.22
C VAL A 196 15.27 13.75 22.68
N ASN A 197 15.06 14.93 22.09
CA ASN A 197 16.15 15.73 21.54
C ASN A 197 17.11 16.20 22.64
N ALA A 198 16.57 16.57 23.82
CA ALA A 198 17.37 16.94 24.98
C ALA A 198 18.11 15.75 25.61
N LEU A 199 17.54 14.54 25.54
CA LEU A 199 18.19 13.30 26.00
C LEU A 199 19.34 12.87 25.08
N GLY A 200 19.21 13.14 23.78
CA GLY A 200 20.24 12.90 22.76
C GLY A 200 20.41 11.44 22.35
N GLY A 201 20.70 11.19 21.07
CA GLY A 201 21.03 9.84 20.56
C GLY A 201 19.84 8.90 20.31
N TYR A 202 18.60 9.37 20.47
CA TYR A 202 17.37 8.60 20.19
C TYR A 202 16.48 9.36 19.22
N LYS A 203 15.68 8.65 18.42
CA LYS A 203 14.76 9.27 17.46
C LYS A 203 13.35 9.33 18.04
N PRO A 204 12.63 10.47 17.92
CA PRO A 204 11.23 10.53 18.31
C PRO A 204 10.41 9.68 17.33
N ASP A 205 9.62 8.75 17.87
CA ASP A 205 8.76 7.85 17.10
C ASP A 205 7.44 8.56 16.76
N ALA A 206 7.13 8.66 15.47
CA ALA A 206 5.93 9.32 14.96
C ALA A 206 4.62 8.61 15.34
N SER A 207 4.69 7.35 15.81
CA SER A 207 3.56 6.63 16.39
C SER A 207 3.16 7.10 17.80
N CYS A 208 3.94 8.00 18.43
CA CYS A 208 3.77 8.42 19.83
C CYS A 208 2.83 9.62 20.05
N ILE A 209 2.08 10.03 19.04
CA ILE A 209 1.16 11.19 19.08
C ILE A 209 -0.18 10.92 19.80
N ASP A 210 -0.53 9.68 20.15
CA ASP A 210 -1.87 9.32 20.68
C ASP A 210 -1.93 9.41 22.22
N ALA A 211 -2.74 10.33 22.76
CA ALA A 211 -2.99 10.44 24.21
C ALA A 211 -3.57 9.18 24.85
N THR A 212 -4.19 8.30 24.06
CA THR A 212 -4.76 7.03 24.54
C THR A 212 -3.79 5.87 24.46
N ARG A 213 -2.53 6.11 24.09
CA ARG A 213 -1.48 5.10 24.08
C ARG A 213 -1.28 4.55 25.49
N ASN A 214 -1.12 3.23 25.56
CA ASN A 214 -0.98 2.53 26.83
C ASN A 214 0.44 2.04 27.10
N SER A 215 0.79 2.01 28.37
CA SER A 215 1.93 1.27 28.90
C SER A 215 1.45 -0.01 29.56
N PHE A 216 1.84 -1.17 29.01
CA PHE A 216 1.71 -2.45 29.70
C PHE A 216 2.50 -2.45 31.01
N ALA A 217 1.89 -2.99 32.07
CA ALA A 217 2.47 -3.07 33.41
C ALA A 217 3.86 -3.73 33.39
N PRO A 218 4.87 -3.10 34.03
CA PRO A 218 6.17 -3.71 34.26
C PRO A 218 6.16 -4.64 35.49
N LEU A 219 7.28 -5.32 35.73
CA LEU A 219 7.58 -5.85 37.07
C LEU A 219 8.00 -4.71 37.99
N GLU A 220 7.87 -4.92 39.30
CA GLU A 220 8.35 -3.97 40.30
C GLU A 220 9.86 -3.73 40.16
N GLU A 221 10.64 -4.79 39.95
CA GLU A 221 12.09 -4.69 39.72
C GLU A 221 12.50 -4.07 38.37
N ASP A 222 11.54 -3.87 37.45
CA ASP A 222 11.79 -3.19 36.16
C ASP A 222 11.51 -1.69 36.24
N ILE A 223 10.98 -1.20 37.37
CA ILE A 223 10.78 0.24 37.61
C ILE A 223 12.09 0.81 38.14
N LEU A 224 12.74 1.62 37.32
CA LEU A 224 14.03 2.23 37.63
C LEU A 224 13.86 3.50 38.48
N TYR A 225 12.74 4.19 38.31
CA TYR A 225 12.41 5.41 39.04
C TYR A 225 10.90 5.62 39.10
N ILE A 226 10.41 6.12 40.23
CA ILE A 226 9.04 6.60 40.37
C ILE A 226 8.99 7.71 41.43
N ASP A 227 8.40 8.84 41.03
CA ASP A 227 8.07 9.96 41.91
C ASP A 227 6.61 9.78 42.37
N ASP A 228 6.38 9.74 43.68
CA ASP A 228 5.04 9.54 44.25
C ASP A 228 4.03 10.63 43.82
N SER A 229 4.50 11.83 43.45
CA SER A 229 3.63 12.88 42.91
C SER A 229 2.94 12.47 41.61
N ILE A 230 3.41 11.43 40.91
CA ILE A 230 2.77 10.92 39.69
C ILE A 230 1.30 10.58 39.91
N PHE A 231 0.88 10.12 41.10
CA PHE A 231 -0.48 9.64 41.36
C PHE A 231 -1.53 10.75 41.57
N ASP A 232 -1.06 11.96 41.86
CA ASP A 232 -1.89 13.15 42.09
C ASP A 232 -1.50 14.33 41.19
N TYR A 233 -0.59 14.11 40.25
CA TYR A 233 -0.22 15.09 39.24
C TYR A 233 -1.41 15.48 38.36
N TYR A 234 -1.61 16.79 38.20
CA TYR A 234 -2.58 17.35 37.29
C TYR A 234 -2.16 18.76 36.88
N ASP A 235 -2.00 18.98 35.57
CA ASP A 235 -1.76 20.29 34.98
C ASP A 235 -3.04 20.81 34.32
N GLU A 236 -3.70 21.76 34.99
CA GLU A 236 -4.94 22.37 34.52
C GLU A 236 -4.74 23.24 33.27
N GLU A 237 -3.58 23.90 33.14
CA GLU A 237 -3.26 24.72 31.97
C GLU A 237 -3.10 23.83 30.74
N PHE A 238 -2.39 22.71 30.88
CA PHE A 238 -2.20 21.75 29.80
C PHE A 238 -3.53 21.09 29.37
N ASP A 239 -4.36 20.67 30.34
CA ASP A 239 -5.67 20.07 30.06
C ASP A 239 -6.58 21.04 29.29
N LYS A 240 -6.75 22.27 29.80
CA LYS A 240 -7.58 23.29 29.16
C LYS A 240 -7.13 23.62 27.73
N LYS A 241 -5.82 23.65 27.50
CA LYS A 241 -5.25 24.04 26.22
C LYS A 241 -5.37 22.94 25.15
N TYR A 242 -5.14 21.68 25.51
CA TYR A 242 -4.97 20.62 24.51
C TYR A 242 -6.04 19.52 24.50
N THR A 243 -6.86 19.36 25.54
CA THR A 243 -7.86 18.27 25.58
C THR A 243 -8.86 18.35 24.42
N ALA A 244 -9.32 19.55 24.06
CA ALA A 244 -10.26 19.74 22.95
C ALA A 244 -9.64 19.28 21.61
N ASP A 245 -8.38 19.60 21.37
CA ASP A 245 -7.64 19.22 20.16
C ASP A 245 -7.48 17.70 20.05
N TYR A 246 -7.10 17.03 21.14
CA TYR A 246 -6.96 15.57 21.16
C TYR A 246 -8.30 14.86 20.94
N ARG A 247 -9.39 15.39 21.51
CA ARG A 247 -10.75 14.87 21.26
C ARG A 247 -11.18 15.06 19.81
N ALA A 248 -10.70 16.12 19.15
CA ALA A 248 -10.88 16.39 17.73
C ALA A 248 -9.87 15.67 16.82
N LYS A 249 -9.00 14.80 17.37
CA LYS A 249 -7.92 14.09 16.66
C LYS A 249 -6.84 15.00 16.05
N LYS A 250 -6.68 16.21 16.57
CA LYS A 250 -5.57 17.12 16.24
C LYS A 250 -4.37 16.83 17.15
N THR A 251 -3.67 15.74 16.87
CA THR A 251 -2.60 15.22 17.74
C THR A 251 -1.18 15.48 17.22
N GLN A 252 -1.05 16.17 16.08
CA GLN A 252 0.25 16.50 15.47
C GLN A 252 1.04 17.51 16.31
N PRO A 253 2.38 17.47 16.31
CA PRO A 253 3.19 18.48 16.98
C PRO A 253 2.92 19.87 16.39
N LEU A 254 2.86 20.88 17.25
CA LEU A 254 2.55 22.27 16.89
C LEU A 254 3.81 23.08 16.59
N HIS A 255 4.92 22.77 17.26
CA HIS A 255 6.15 23.59 17.24
C HIS A 255 7.38 22.82 16.76
N TYR A 256 7.35 21.48 16.83
CA TYR A 256 8.44 20.62 16.35
C TYR A 256 8.01 19.79 15.15
N LYS A 257 8.99 19.26 14.40
CA LYS A 257 8.78 18.28 13.34
C LYS A 257 9.44 16.98 13.73
N PHE A 258 8.79 15.85 13.46
CA PHE A 258 9.49 14.57 13.48
C PHE A 258 10.59 14.59 12.41
N PRO A 259 11.79 14.03 12.67
CA PRO A 259 12.78 13.81 11.63
C PRO A 259 12.16 12.98 10.50
N VAL A 260 12.44 13.34 9.25
CA VAL A 260 12.05 12.52 8.09
C VAL A 260 12.68 11.15 8.27
N SER A 261 11.86 10.12 8.54
CA SER A 261 12.33 8.76 8.72
C SER A 261 12.47 8.08 7.36
N ASP A 262 13.57 7.38 7.17
CA ASP A 262 13.68 6.33 6.16
C ASP A 262 12.69 5.22 6.53
N GLY A 263 11.44 5.36 6.07
CA GLY A 263 10.40 4.34 5.92
C GLY A 263 10.01 3.48 7.13
N ALA A 264 8.88 3.81 7.77
CA ALA A 264 7.75 2.91 8.05
C ALA A 264 6.71 3.60 8.97
N ASP A 265 5.45 3.57 8.55
CA ASP A 265 4.22 3.82 9.31
C ASP A 265 4.16 5.01 10.29
N SER A 266 3.52 6.10 9.86
CA SER A 266 2.45 6.73 10.65
C SER A 266 1.68 7.74 9.80
N SER A 267 0.37 7.50 9.76
CA SER A 267 -0.65 8.30 9.12
C SER A 267 -1.01 9.50 9.98
N SER A 268 -0.81 10.71 9.45
CA SER A 268 -1.52 11.90 9.92
C SER A 268 -1.30 13.12 9.02
N ASN A 269 -2.35 13.51 8.30
CA ASN A 269 -2.48 14.82 7.66
C ASN A 269 -2.57 15.93 8.72
N PRO A 270 -2.06 17.13 8.38
CA PRO A 270 -2.84 18.33 8.67
C PRO A 270 -2.89 19.29 7.47
N GLU A 271 -4.10 19.67 7.05
CA GLU A 271 -4.39 20.97 6.45
C GLU A 271 -5.43 21.67 7.33
N THR A 272 -5.11 22.86 7.85
CA THR A 272 -5.89 24.10 7.67
C THR A 272 -5.23 25.27 8.40
N VAL A 273 -5.35 26.42 7.75
CA VAL A 273 -4.59 27.68 7.85
C VAL A 273 -5.33 28.70 8.73
N ALA A 274 -4.61 29.61 9.40
CA ALA A 274 -5.08 30.99 9.67
C ALA A 274 -3.95 31.96 10.13
N VAL A 275 -3.51 32.79 9.18
CA VAL A 275 -3.20 34.24 9.18
C VAL A 275 -3.00 35.02 10.51
N ALA A 276 -1.87 35.74 10.64
CA ALA A 276 -1.79 37.18 11.03
C ALA A 276 -0.35 37.76 10.99
N HIS A 277 -0.26 38.98 10.44
CA HIS A 277 0.76 40.06 10.44
C HIS A 277 1.66 40.19 11.70
N GLN A 278 2.82 40.89 11.77
CA GLN A 278 3.41 42.02 11.04
C GLN A 278 4.90 42.23 11.46
N ASP A 279 5.64 43.01 10.65
CA ASP A 279 6.88 43.79 10.96
C ASP A 279 8.18 43.03 11.31
N GLY A 280 9.37 43.38 10.84
CA GLY A 280 9.87 44.51 10.05
C GLY A 280 11.40 44.64 10.26
N GLN A 281 12.09 45.22 9.27
CA GLN A 281 13.50 45.72 9.27
C GLN A 281 14.61 44.66 9.06
N GLN A 282 15.30 44.65 7.91
CA GLN A 282 16.24 45.62 7.28
C GLN A 282 17.71 45.45 7.73
N ALA A 283 18.55 45.08 6.77
CA ALA A 283 19.91 45.56 6.44
C ALA A 283 20.50 44.52 5.48
N ALA A 284 20.48 44.66 4.14
CA ALA A 284 21.11 45.67 3.30
C ALA A 284 22.60 45.88 3.61
N GLU A 285 23.42 45.47 2.63
CA GLU A 285 24.68 46.05 2.11
C GLU A 285 25.73 44.95 1.86
N GLN A 286 26.52 44.93 0.80
CA GLN A 286 26.64 45.63 -0.47
C GLN A 286 27.81 44.93 -1.20
N SER A 287 27.74 44.91 -2.53
CA SER A 287 28.87 44.95 -3.48
C SER A 287 29.93 43.82 -3.46
N GLY A 288 30.45 43.35 -4.59
CA GLY A 288 30.39 43.85 -5.96
C GLY A 288 31.03 42.86 -6.93
N ASP A 289 30.73 43.10 -8.20
CA ASP A 289 31.31 42.49 -9.39
C ASP A 289 32.85 42.41 -9.35
N LEU A 290 33.38 41.39 -10.04
CA LEU A 290 34.32 41.61 -11.14
C LEU A 290 34.43 40.37 -12.03
N ASP A 291 34.47 40.68 -13.31
CA ASP A 291 34.29 39.86 -14.50
C ASP A 291 35.64 39.42 -15.11
N THR A 292 35.55 38.51 -16.07
CA THR A 292 36.47 38.21 -17.17
C THR A 292 37.72 37.35 -16.96
N GLY A 293 37.91 36.39 -17.88
CA GLY A 293 39.25 35.97 -18.30
C GLY A 293 39.38 34.54 -18.82
N SER A 294 38.97 34.30 -20.06
CA SER A 294 39.37 33.14 -20.86
C SER A 294 40.82 33.26 -21.35
N MET A 295 41.59 32.16 -21.34
CA MET A 295 42.51 31.79 -22.43
C MET A 295 43.18 30.43 -22.20
N GLU A 296 43.13 29.61 -23.25
CA GLU A 296 43.97 28.44 -23.48
C GLU A 296 45.43 28.85 -23.75
N SER A 297 46.41 28.02 -23.38
CA SER A 297 47.24 27.27 -24.36
C SER A 297 48.57 26.71 -23.80
N VAL A 298 48.88 25.51 -24.31
CA VAL A 298 50.17 24.81 -24.57
C VAL A 298 51.02 24.23 -23.42
N ALA A 299 51.19 22.91 -23.56
CA ALA A 299 52.16 21.99 -22.99
C ALA A 299 53.62 22.46 -22.99
N ASN A 300 54.41 22.08 -21.96
CA ASN A 300 55.27 20.89 -21.99
C ASN A 300 56.09 20.82 -20.69
N GLY A 301 56.06 19.68 -20.01
CA GLY A 301 56.84 19.43 -18.80
C GLY A 301 56.74 17.96 -18.42
N GLN A 302 57.52 17.12 -19.12
CA GLN A 302 57.68 15.70 -18.78
C GLN A 302 58.18 15.56 -17.34
N CYS A 303 57.41 14.85 -16.51
CA CYS A 303 57.92 14.18 -15.33
C CYS A 303 57.50 12.70 -15.40
N SER A 304 58.49 11.87 -15.68
CA SER A 304 58.61 10.42 -15.45
C SER A 304 57.32 9.61 -15.30
N MET A 305 57.02 8.85 -16.37
CA MET A 305 56.17 7.68 -16.30
C MET A 305 56.78 6.64 -15.33
N VAL A 306 56.20 6.54 -14.14
CA VAL A 306 56.04 5.24 -13.50
C VAL A 306 54.76 4.66 -14.10
N ASN A 307 54.86 3.48 -14.72
CA ASN A 307 53.76 2.76 -15.35
C ASN A 307 52.71 2.38 -14.29
N VAL A 308 51.85 3.31 -13.88
CA VAL A 308 50.71 3.02 -13.02
C VAL A 308 49.61 2.50 -13.96
N GLN A 309 49.39 1.19 -13.96
CA GLN A 309 48.19 0.62 -14.57
C GLN A 309 46.96 1.36 -14.01
N CYS A 310 46.30 2.14 -14.86
CA CYS A 310 44.99 2.74 -14.60
C CYS A 310 44.02 1.58 -14.35
N ILE A 311 43.51 1.49 -13.13
CA ILE A 311 42.56 0.45 -12.75
C ILE A 311 41.20 0.91 -13.24
N LYS A 312 40.56 0.11 -14.09
CA LYS A 312 39.27 0.46 -14.69
C LYS A 312 38.14 -0.34 -14.09
N TRP A 313 36.97 0.28 -13.95
CA TRP A 313 35.69 -0.37 -13.70
C TRP A 313 34.78 -0.14 -14.91
N ARG A 314 34.42 -1.22 -15.63
CA ARG A 314 33.59 -1.18 -16.86
C ARG A 314 34.01 -0.05 -17.82
N ASP A 315 35.32 -0.02 -18.13
CA ASP A 315 36.01 0.97 -18.99
C ASP A 315 36.24 2.39 -18.42
N TYR A 316 35.65 2.72 -17.28
CA TYR A 316 35.85 3.99 -16.57
C TYR A 316 37.02 3.94 -15.58
N ASP A 317 37.78 5.04 -15.47
CA ASP A 317 38.89 5.15 -14.51
C ASP A 317 38.35 5.21 -13.07
N ILE A 318 38.76 4.24 -12.24
CA ILE A 318 38.30 4.17 -10.85
C ILE A 318 38.78 5.37 -10.03
N GLN A 319 39.96 5.92 -10.32
CA GLN A 319 40.49 7.04 -9.55
C GLN A 319 39.64 8.30 -9.78
N CYS A 320 39.17 8.52 -11.02
CA CYS A 320 38.25 9.61 -11.32
C CYS A 320 36.94 9.52 -10.50
N ILE A 321 36.39 8.31 -10.35
CA ILE A 321 35.18 8.07 -9.55
C ILE A 321 35.46 8.34 -8.06
N ILE A 322 36.61 7.90 -7.53
CA ILE A 322 37.00 8.13 -6.13
C ILE A 322 37.19 9.64 -5.87
N ASP A 323 37.85 10.35 -6.78
CA ASP A 323 38.09 11.79 -6.67
C ASP A 323 36.77 12.57 -6.66
N LYS A 324 35.77 12.14 -7.46
CA LYS A 324 34.42 12.73 -7.44
C LYS A 324 33.69 12.48 -6.13
N ARG A 325 33.80 11.28 -5.56
CA ARG A 325 33.20 10.94 -4.27
C ARG A 325 33.72 11.83 -3.13
N TYR A 326 35.00 12.19 -3.17
CA TYR A 326 35.66 12.99 -2.13
C TYR A 326 35.93 14.44 -2.56
N SER A 327 35.27 14.94 -3.60
CA SER A 327 35.53 16.27 -4.18
C SER A 327 35.31 17.42 -3.20
N ALA A 328 34.37 17.26 -2.26
CA ALA A 328 34.05 18.28 -1.26
C ALA A 328 35.11 18.37 -0.15
N LYS A 329 35.68 17.22 0.26
CA LYS A 329 36.76 17.13 1.25
C LYS A 329 37.38 15.74 1.22
N LEU A 330 38.68 15.67 0.92
CA LEU A 330 39.48 14.46 1.12
C LEU A 330 39.77 14.24 2.61
N PRO A 331 39.65 12.99 3.13
CA PRO A 331 40.10 12.68 4.47
C PRO A 331 41.59 13.02 4.65
N CYS A 332 41.97 13.60 5.78
CA CYS A 332 43.36 14.01 6.05
C CYS A 332 43.77 13.82 7.51
N ALA A 333 45.07 13.98 7.82
CA ALA A 333 45.68 13.92 9.15
C ALA A 333 44.81 14.42 10.32
N ALA A 334 44.10 15.54 10.12
CA ALA A 334 43.27 16.18 11.14
C ALA A 334 41.91 15.50 11.41
N ASP A 335 41.46 14.60 10.53
CA ASP A 335 40.16 13.94 10.66
C ASP A 335 40.27 12.67 11.52
N SER A 336 39.52 12.61 12.62
CA SER A 336 39.47 11.44 13.52
C SER A 336 38.73 10.23 12.89
N ASN A 337 38.08 10.41 11.75
CA ASN A 337 37.22 9.40 11.11
C ASN A 337 37.84 8.73 9.86
N ARG A 338 39.12 8.99 9.54
CA ARG A 338 39.79 8.50 8.31
C ARG A 338 39.69 6.98 8.12
N HIS A 339 39.85 6.19 9.19
CA HIS A 339 39.74 4.73 9.14
C HIS A 339 38.32 4.26 8.73
N ASN A 340 37.27 4.91 9.25
CA ASN A 340 35.90 4.58 8.87
C ASN A 340 35.61 4.96 7.42
N GLU A 341 36.21 6.03 6.90
CA GLU A 341 36.10 6.39 5.49
C GLU A 341 36.78 5.37 4.58
N SER A 342 37.95 4.85 4.96
CA SER A 342 38.60 3.73 4.27
C SER A 342 37.71 2.49 4.23
N LEU A 343 37.00 2.19 5.33
CA LEU A 343 36.06 1.06 5.40
C LEU A 343 34.81 1.24 4.53
N LYS A 344 34.27 2.47 4.46
CA LYS A 344 33.15 2.81 3.57
C LYS A 344 33.55 2.69 2.10
N LEU A 345 34.74 3.22 1.75
CA LEU A 345 35.28 3.10 0.40
C LEU A 345 35.53 1.63 0.03
N ALA A 346 36.12 0.84 0.94
CA ALA A 346 36.34 -0.60 0.76
C ALA A 346 35.03 -1.35 0.45
N SER A 347 33.96 -1.04 1.18
CA SER A 347 32.64 -1.66 0.99
C SER A 347 32.06 -1.36 -0.39
N ASP A 348 32.18 -0.12 -0.86
CA ASP A 348 31.67 0.26 -2.18
C ASP A 348 32.52 -0.32 -3.31
N LEU A 349 33.85 -0.35 -3.16
CA LEU A 349 34.75 -0.95 -4.15
C LEU A 349 34.56 -2.47 -4.26
N LEU A 350 34.25 -3.16 -3.15
CA LEU A 350 33.88 -4.58 -3.17
C LEU A 350 32.59 -4.84 -3.96
N VAL A 351 31.64 -3.90 -3.99
CA VAL A 351 30.45 -4.00 -4.86
C VAL A 351 30.83 -3.75 -6.33
N LEU A 352 31.71 -2.80 -6.61
CA LEU A 352 32.13 -2.47 -7.98
C LEU A 352 32.94 -3.62 -8.62
N PHE A 353 33.79 -4.29 -7.85
CA PHE A 353 34.69 -5.34 -8.33
C PHE A 353 34.27 -6.76 -7.91
N ASP A 354 32.96 -6.98 -7.76
CA ASP A 354 32.36 -8.31 -7.52
C ASP A 354 33.04 -9.11 -6.38
N GLY A 355 33.44 -8.40 -5.32
CA GLY A 355 34.06 -8.98 -4.13
C GLY A 355 35.56 -9.26 -4.24
N ASP A 356 36.29 -8.79 -5.26
CA ASP A 356 37.73 -8.98 -5.39
C ASP A 356 38.52 -8.21 -4.31
N ARG A 357 38.77 -8.88 -3.19
CA ARG A 357 39.48 -8.32 -2.02
C ARG A 357 40.91 -7.88 -2.34
N LYS A 358 41.63 -8.56 -3.24
CA LYS A 358 43.02 -8.24 -3.54
C LYS A 358 43.12 -6.97 -4.39
N LEU A 359 42.20 -6.80 -5.33
CA LEU A 359 42.12 -5.59 -6.13
C LEU A 359 41.69 -4.39 -5.28
N VAL A 360 40.67 -4.55 -4.44
CA VAL A 360 40.19 -3.50 -3.54
C VAL A 360 41.26 -3.07 -2.54
N GLN A 361 42.00 -4.01 -1.95
CA GLN A 361 43.13 -3.70 -1.08
C GLN A 361 44.17 -2.84 -1.80
N ARG A 362 44.54 -3.19 -3.02
CA ARG A 362 45.49 -2.43 -3.84
C ARG A 362 45.00 -1.02 -4.17
N ILE A 363 43.69 -0.83 -4.37
CA ILE A 363 43.11 0.49 -4.65
C ILE A 363 43.14 1.36 -3.38
N LEU A 364 42.81 0.78 -2.21
CA LEU A 364 42.84 1.48 -0.93
C LEU A 364 44.26 1.91 -0.55
N GLU A 365 45.24 1.00 -0.69
CA GLU A 365 46.64 1.30 -0.44
C GLU A 365 47.18 2.43 -1.35
N ARG A 366 46.52 2.77 -2.46
CA ARG A 366 46.95 3.90 -3.30
C ARG A 366 46.42 5.26 -2.84
N GLN A 367 45.47 5.30 -1.91
CA GLN A 367 44.88 6.56 -1.45
C GLN A 367 45.82 7.23 -0.43
N SER A 368 46.06 8.54 -0.60
CA SER A 368 47.00 9.30 0.23
C SER A 368 46.69 9.21 1.72
N TRP A 369 45.42 9.34 2.11
CA TRP A 369 45.01 9.25 3.51
C TRP A 369 45.12 7.84 4.09
N VAL A 370 45.16 6.79 3.26
CA VAL A 370 45.39 5.42 3.72
C VAL A 370 46.88 5.19 3.94
N GLN A 371 47.74 5.72 3.06
CA GLN A 371 49.18 5.71 3.26
C GLN A 371 49.59 6.42 4.55
N GLU A 372 48.97 7.55 4.86
CA GLU A 372 49.17 8.24 6.14
C GLU A 372 48.83 7.35 7.35
N ILE A 373 47.73 6.59 7.32
CA ILE A 373 47.36 5.71 8.44
C ILE A 373 48.33 4.52 8.56
N ILE A 374 48.81 3.99 7.43
CA ILE A 374 49.83 2.93 7.41
C ILE A 374 51.13 3.45 8.06
N GLU A 375 51.58 4.64 7.69
CA GLU A 375 52.80 5.25 8.25
C GLU A 375 52.65 5.62 9.74
N GLU A 376 51.48 6.12 10.15
CA GLU A 376 51.22 6.55 11.53
C GLU A 376 51.00 5.38 12.50
N ARG A 377 50.37 4.28 12.07
CA ARG A 377 49.81 3.25 12.97
C ARG A 377 49.99 1.81 12.51
N ASP A 378 50.74 1.55 11.43
CA ASP A 378 50.93 0.22 10.85
C ASP A 378 49.59 -0.48 10.53
N GLU A 379 48.68 0.28 9.90
CA GLU A 379 47.32 -0.17 9.61
C GLU A 379 47.29 -1.40 8.70
N ASN A 380 46.53 -2.41 9.13
CA ASN A 380 46.33 -3.63 8.37
C ASN A 380 45.16 -3.45 7.37
N VAL A 381 45.47 -2.89 6.20
CA VAL A 381 44.46 -2.66 5.14
C VAL A 381 43.75 -3.95 4.71
N ALA A 382 44.44 -5.10 4.74
CA ALA A 382 43.83 -6.40 4.46
C ALA A 382 42.71 -6.74 5.47
N GLN A 383 42.91 -6.40 6.74
CA GLN A 383 41.89 -6.54 7.77
C GLN A 383 40.73 -5.56 7.56
N THR A 384 40.98 -4.32 7.14
CA THR A 384 39.93 -3.36 6.77
C THR A 384 39.03 -3.91 5.65
N VAL A 385 39.64 -4.49 4.60
CA VAL A 385 38.90 -5.09 3.48
C VAL A 385 38.13 -6.34 3.93
N ALA A 386 38.70 -7.16 4.82
CA ALA A 386 38.01 -8.31 5.39
C ALA A 386 36.77 -7.89 6.22
N SER A 387 36.90 -6.87 7.06
CA SER A 387 35.78 -6.31 7.82
C SER A 387 34.71 -5.68 6.93
N ALA A 388 35.09 -5.03 5.82
CA ALA A 388 34.13 -4.53 4.83
C ALA A 388 33.34 -5.67 4.17
N ALA A 389 34.02 -6.76 3.81
CA ALA A 389 33.39 -7.94 3.20
C ALA A 389 32.41 -8.65 4.15
N GLU A 390 32.74 -8.74 5.45
CA GLU A 390 31.83 -9.30 6.46
C GLU A 390 30.57 -8.44 6.64
N ARG A 391 30.72 -7.11 6.71
CA ARG A 391 29.59 -6.18 6.77
C ARG A 391 28.69 -6.26 5.53
N MET A 392 29.27 -6.51 4.35
CA MET A 392 28.51 -6.75 3.14
C MET A 392 27.73 -8.07 3.17
N ALA A 393 28.35 -9.17 3.61
CA ALA A 393 27.68 -10.47 3.73
C ALA A 393 26.49 -10.45 4.70
N ASP A 394 26.58 -9.68 5.79
CA ASP A 394 25.45 -9.48 6.70
C ASP A 394 24.36 -8.55 6.14
N ARG A 395 24.73 -7.63 5.25
CA ARG A 395 23.78 -6.76 4.53
C ARG A 395 23.02 -7.54 3.45
N GLU A 396 23.67 -8.48 2.75
CA GLU A 396 23.04 -9.41 1.79
C GLU A 396 21.98 -10.31 2.42
N LYS A 397 22.16 -10.74 3.68
CA LYS A 397 21.14 -11.50 4.41
C LYS A 397 19.88 -10.68 4.72
N LYS A 398 19.97 -9.34 4.73
CA LYS A 398 18.87 -8.42 5.09
C LYS A 398 18.23 -7.73 3.88
N TYR A 399 18.93 -7.56 2.76
CA TYR A 399 18.46 -6.80 1.60
C TYR A 399 18.76 -7.54 0.28
N LEU A 400 17.76 -7.59 -0.63
CA LEU A 400 17.81 -8.39 -1.86
C LEU A 400 18.61 -7.76 -3.03
N THR A 401 19.17 -6.55 -2.88
CA THR A 401 19.87 -5.83 -3.97
C THR A 401 21.25 -5.34 -3.55
N GLN A 402 22.28 -5.78 -4.28
CA GLN A 402 23.66 -5.29 -4.19
C GLN A 402 23.78 -3.96 -4.97
N CYS A 403 23.89 -2.84 -4.26
CA CYS A 403 24.23 -1.55 -4.87
C CYS A 403 25.21 -0.80 -3.95
N PRO A 404 26.12 0.01 -4.50
CA PRO A 404 27.04 0.81 -3.71
C PRO A 404 26.29 1.95 -3.01
N SER A 405 26.92 2.64 -2.07
CA SER A 405 26.33 3.76 -1.32
C SER A 405 25.86 4.90 -2.24
N LYS A 406 24.90 5.73 -1.77
CA LYS A 406 24.40 6.88 -2.53
C LYS A 406 25.54 7.82 -2.99
N ALA A 407 26.50 8.09 -2.11
CA ALA A 407 27.69 8.88 -2.44
C ALA A 407 28.53 8.26 -3.57
N MET A 408 28.64 6.94 -3.63
CA MET A 408 29.30 6.26 -4.75
C MET A 408 28.47 6.34 -6.04
N GLN A 409 27.15 6.18 -5.95
CA GLN A 409 26.26 6.26 -7.11
C GLN A 409 26.27 7.66 -7.74
N GLU A 410 26.29 8.71 -6.91
CA GLU A 410 26.44 10.11 -7.35
C GLU A 410 27.81 10.32 -8.02
N ALA A 411 28.88 9.82 -7.41
CA ALA A 411 30.23 9.92 -7.98
C ALA A 411 30.34 9.21 -9.34
N ILE A 412 29.73 8.02 -9.48
CA ILE A 412 29.63 7.28 -10.75
C ILE A 412 28.85 8.10 -11.78
N SER A 413 27.70 8.68 -11.40
CA SER A 413 26.91 9.51 -12.31
C SER A 413 27.69 10.74 -12.80
N GLN A 414 28.47 11.38 -11.93
CA GLN A 414 29.26 12.56 -12.28
C GLN A 414 30.51 12.22 -13.10
N ALA A 415 31.13 11.06 -12.87
CA ALA A 415 32.34 10.64 -13.59
C ALA A 415 32.02 9.98 -14.94
N CYS A 416 30.91 9.25 -15.03
CA CYS A 416 30.57 8.41 -16.18
C CYS A 416 29.45 8.99 -17.05
N GLY A 417 28.70 9.99 -16.57
CA GLY A 417 27.52 10.52 -17.27
C GLY A 417 26.33 9.55 -17.32
N GLN A 418 26.40 8.41 -16.61
CA GLN A 418 25.40 7.35 -16.56
C GLN A 418 25.24 6.86 -15.13
N THR A 419 24.02 6.47 -14.74
CA THR A 419 23.75 5.95 -13.39
C THR A 419 24.30 4.54 -13.20
N TRP A 420 24.51 4.14 -11.94
CA TRP A 420 24.92 2.77 -11.58
C TRP A 420 24.09 1.68 -12.27
N LYS A 421 22.76 1.88 -12.36
CA LYS A 421 21.85 0.92 -13.00
C LYS A 421 22.08 0.81 -14.51
N GLN A 422 22.21 1.95 -15.20
CA GLN A 422 22.46 2.01 -16.65
C GLN A 422 23.78 1.30 -17.01
N ILE A 423 24.83 1.46 -16.21
CA ILE A 423 26.14 0.84 -16.46
C ILE A 423 26.16 -0.66 -16.11
N THR A 424 25.44 -1.08 -15.05
CA THR A 424 25.55 -2.45 -14.53
C THR A 424 24.58 -3.46 -15.14
N GLN A 425 23.39 -3.01 -15.55
CA GLN A 425 22.30 -3.90 -15.97
C GLN A 425 22.17 -4.03 -17.50
N GLY A 426 22.99 -3.30 -18.28
CA GLY A 426 22.82 -3.20 -19.73
C GLY A 426 21.50 -2.51 -20.07
N GLU A 427 21.28 -2.16 -21.34
CA GLU A 427 19.98 -1.69 -21.81
C GLU A 427 18.95 -2.83 -21.70
N THR A 428 18.46 -3.10 -20.49
CA THR A 428 17.08 -3.53 -20.34
C THR A 428 16.24 -2.32 -20.68
N THR A 429 15.54 -2.38 -21.80
CA THR A 429 14.41 -1.52 -22.11
C THR A 429 13.53 -1.42 -20.87
N ASP A 430 13.71 -0.35 -20.10
CA ASP A 430 12.79 0.05 -19.05
C ASP A 430 11.44 0.21 -19.75
N THR A 431 10.50 -0.71 -19.49
CA THR A 431 9.08 -0.36 -19.62
C THR A 431 8.80 0.65 -18.52
N ALA A 432 9.07 1.92 -18.87
CA ALA A 432 9.02 3.11 -18.05
C ALA A 432 7.95 3.02 -16.96
N THR A 433 8.39 3.02 -15.70
CA THR A 433 7.58 3.65 -14.66
C THR A 433 7.54 5.12 -15.03
N ILE A 434 6.41 5.57 -15.59
CA ILE A 434 6.21 6.95 -16.01
C ILE A 434 6.43 7.84 -14.79
N GLY A 435 7.43 8.73 -14.86
CA GLY A 435 7.75 9.67 -13.79
C GLY A 435 6.59 10.62 -13.51
N GLU A 436 6.53 11.19 -12.30
CA GLU A 436 5.48 12.16 -11.94
C GLU A 436 5.49 13.40 -12.86
N GLU A 437 6.67 13.86 -13.28
CA GLU A 437 6.81 14.97 -14.24
C GLU A 437 6.31 14.61 -15.65
N GLU A 438 6.53 13.37 -16.09
CA GLU A 438 6.14 12.90 -17.42
C GLU A 438 4.62 12.75 -17.54
N ILE A 439 3.96 12.19 -16.53
CA ILE A 439 2.50 12.08 -16.52
C ILE A 439 1.84 13.45 -16.46
N GLU A 440 2.44 14.42 -15.76
CA GLU A 440 1.94 15.78 -15.71
C GLU A 440 2.03 16.49 -17.07
N GLN A 441 3.16 16.36 -17.77
CA GLN A 441 3.28 16.89 -19.13
C GLN A 441 2.21 16.27 -20.05
N TRP A 442 2.00 14.96 -19.97
CA TRP A 442 0.97 14.30 -20.79
C TRP A 442 -0.43 14.76 -20.46
N LEU A 443 -0.75 15.04 -19.19
CA LEU A 443 -2.05 15.61 -18.83
C LEU A 443 -2.30 16.96 -19.51
N TRP A 444 -1.28 17.82 -19.60
CA TRP A 444 -1.36 19.07 -20.36
C TRP A 444 -1.57 18.82 -21.85
N ASP A 445 -0.76 17.96 -22.47
CA ASP A 445 -0.85 17.63 -23.89
C ASP A 445 -2.21 17.00 -24.25
N TRP A 446 -2.74 16.13 -23.39
CA TRP A 446 -4.08 15.56 -23.55
C TRP A 446 -5.16 16.60 -23.35
N GLY A 447 -4.97 17.54 -22.42
CA GLY A 447 -5.85 18.68 -22.24
C GLY A 447 -5.97 19.54 -23.49
N GLU A 448 -4.86 19.83 -24.19
CA GLU A 448 -4.87 20.55 -25.47
C GLU A 448 -5.60 19.77 -26.56
N LYS A 449 -5.40 18.45 -26.63
CA LYS A 449 -6.13 17.59 -27.57
C LYS A 449 -7.63 17.54 -27.26
N ILE A 450 -8.02 17.55 -25.99
CA ILE A 450 -9.42 17.62 -25.57
C ILE A 450 -10.03 18.97 -25.96
N GLU A 451 -9.32 20.07 -25.73
CA GLU A 451 -9.76 21.42 -26.10
C GLU A 451 -9.97 21.54 -27.61
N ALA A 452 -9.07 20.98 -28.42
CA ALA A 452 -9.21 20.95 -29.87
C ALA A 452 -10.47 20.20 -30.36
N LEU A 453 -11.04 19.33 -29.53
CA LEU A 453 -12.26 18.58 -29.82
C LEU A 453 -13.55 19.31 -29.39
N PHE A 454 -13.46 20.43 -28.65
CA PHE A 454 -14.63 21.20 -28.19
C PHE A 454 -15.59 21.63 -29.31
N PRO A 455 -15.14 22.10 -30.49
CA PRO A 455 -16.06 22.49 -31.57
C PRO A 455 -16.96 21.35 -32.04
N TYR A 456 -16.51 20.10 -31.88
CA TYR A 456 -17.24 18.90 -32.29
C TYR A 456 -18.03 18.27 -31.14
N TYR A 457 -17.59 18.47 -29.90
CA TYR A 457 -18.25 17.95 -28.69
C TYR A 457 -18.53 19.08 -27.69
N PRO A 458 -19.55 19.92 -27.89
CA PRO A 458 -19.86 21.04 -26.99
C PRO A 458 -20.11 20.61 -25.53
N ALA A 459 -20.72 19.44 -25.31
CA ALA A 459 -20.92 18.90 -23.97
C ALA A 459 -19.59 18.60 -23.23
N LEU A 460 -18.51 18.31 -23.97
CA LEU A 460 -17.18 18.13 -23.40
C LEU A 460 -16.57 19.47 -22.95
N GLN A 461 -16.81 20.54 -23.72
CA GLN A 461 -16.45 21.90 -23.32
C GLN A 461 -17.17 22.30 -22.02
N ASP A 462 -18.47 22.04 -21.93
CA ASP A 462 -19.28 22.32 -20.73
C ASP A 462 -18.80 21.52 -19.51
N ALA A 463 -18.38 20.27 -19.72
CA ALA A 463 -17.80 19.42 -18.68
C ALA A 463 -16.43 19.92 -18.18
N CYS A 464 -15.62 20.51 -19.07
CA CYS A 464 -14.28 21.02 -18.79
C CYS A 464 -14.26 22.48 -18.27
N LYS A 465 -15.42 23.12 -18.19
CA LYS A 465 -15.54 24.52 -17.80
C LYS A 465 -15.01 24.79 -16.39
N GLY A 466 -14.26 25.88 -16.24
CA GLY A 466 -13.66 26.30 -14.96
C GLY A 466 -12.45 25.45 -14.55
N LEU A 467 -11.93 24.59 -15.44
CA LEU A 467 -10.80 23.71 -15.17
C LEU A 467 -9.58 24.10 -15.99
N LYS A 468 -8.41 23.76 -15.46
CA LYS A 468 -7.14 23.82 -16.22
C LYS A 468 -7.06 22.64 -17.19
N ARG A 469 -6.31 22.79 -18.28
CA ARG A 469 -6.18 21.76 -19.34
C ARG A 469 -5.73 20.41 -18.79
N ASN A 470 -4.78 20.40 -17.84
CA ASN A 470 -4.32 19.18 -17.17
C ASN A 470 -5.41 18.44 -16.36
N GLN A 471 -6.56 19.06 -16.10
CA GLN A 471 -7.71 18.44 -15.44
C GLN A 471 -8.79 17.96 -16.43
N TYR A 472 -8.72 18.34 -17.70
CA TYR A 472 -9.70 17.92 -18.73
C TYR A 472 -9.79 16.41 -18.90
N PRO A 473 -8.69 15.61 -18.83
CA PRO A 473 -8.80 14.16 -18.84
C PRO A 473 -9.68 13.61 -17.71
N ALA A 474 -9.58 14.20 -16.52
CA ALA A 474 -10.41 13.79 -15.37
C ALA A 474 -11.89 14.20 -15.58
N ALA A 475 -12.15 15.38 -16.12
CA ALA A 475 -13.49 15.86 -16.45
C ALA A 475 -14.18 14.98 -17.51
N LEU A 476 -13.44 14.63 -18.58
CA LEU A 476 -13.89 13.70 -19.63
C LEU A 476 -14.32 12.35 -19.05
N ILE A 477 -13.50 11.76 -18.17
CA ILE A 477 -13.80 10.46 -17.55
C ILE A 477 -14.96 10.54 -16.56
N VAL A 478 -15.03 11.56 -15.69
CA VAL A 478 -16.14 11.70 -14.73
C VAL A 478 -17.47 11.89 -15.46
N SER A 479 -17.52 12.83 -16.41
CA SER A 479 -18.73 13.11 -17.17
C SER A 479 -19.16 11.91 -18.01
N GLY A 480 -18.23 11.25 -18.71
CA GLY A 480 -18.49 10.01 -19.45
C GLY A 480 -19.08 8.91 -18.56
N ALA A 481 -18.51 8.66 -17.38
CA ALA A 481 -19.02 7.65 -16.45
C ALA A 481 -20.46 7.91 -15.98
N LEU A 482 -20.79 9.17 -15.69
CA LEU A 482 -22.14 9.57 -15.29
C LEU A 482 -23.12 9.40 -16.45
N MET A 483 -22.76 9.86 -17.65
CA MET A 483 -23.59 9.77 -18.84
C MET A 483 -23.83 8.32 -19.29
N MET A 484 -22.85 7.44 -19.17
CA MET A 484 -23.02 6.00 -19.43
C MET A 484 -24.09 5.36 -18.53
N THR A 485 -24.27 5.90 -17.32
CA THR A 485 -25.29 5.42 -16.38
C THR A 485 -26.70 5.86 -16.78
N LEU A 486 -26.83 7.03 -17.40
CA LEU A 486 -28.07 7.51 -18.03
C LEU A 486 -28.41 6.66 -19.25
N MET A 487 -27.39 6.34 -20.06
CA MET A 487 -27.46 5.40 -21.19
C MET A 487 -27.50 3.91 -20.74
N THR A 488 -28.14 3.65 -19.60
CA THR A 488 -28.83 2.37 -19.39
C THR A 488 -29.83 2.19 -20.58
N ARG A 489 -30.50 1.10 -20.93
CA ARG A 489 -31.23 0.93 -22.22
C ARG A 489 -30.41 0.98 -23.51
N CYS A 490 -29.20 1.53 -23.52
CA CYS A 490 -28.28 1.41 -24.66
C CYS A 490 -27.44 0.14 -24.56
N THR A 491 -27.16 -0.45 -25.72
CA THR A 491 -26.33 -1.66 -25.88
C THR A 491 -25.36 -1.54 -27.05
N TYR A 492 -24.33 -2.36 -27.09
CA TYR A 492 -23.43 -2.45 -28.25
C TYR A 492 -22.82 -3.85 -28.40
N ARG A 493 -22.20 -4.10 -29.55
CA ARG A 493 -21.46 -5.34 -29.84
C ARG A 493 -19.97 -5.10 -29.81
N PHE A 494 -19.27 -5.93 -29.04
CA PHE A 494 -17.81 -5.89 -28.96
C PHE A 494 -17.18 -6.93 -29.89
N TYR A 495 -15.94 -6.70 -30.34
CA TYR A 495 -15.24 -7.62 -31.26
C TYR A 495 -15.04 -9.03 -30.65
N HIS A 496 -14.91 -9.14 -29.32
CA HIS A 496 -14.91 -10.43 -28.64
C HIS A 496 -16.34 -10.87 -28.29
N ARG A 497 -16.79 -11.96 -28.93
CA ARG A 497 -18.17 -12.49 -28.91
C ARG A 497 -19.19 -11.47 -29.44
N PRO A 498 -19.15 -11.13 -30.75
CA PRO A 498 -20.00 -10.09 -31.34
C PRO A 498 -21.51 -10.41 -31.31
N SER A 499 -21.88 -11.68 -31.11
CA SER A 499 -23.29 -12.06 -30.90
C SER A 499 -23.86 -11.59 -29.57
N LYS A 500 -23.02 -11.31 -28.57
CA LYS A 500 -23.47 -10.87 -27.23
C LYS A 500 -23.60 -9.34 -27.18
N LEU A 501 -24.80 -8.87 -26.85
CA LEU A 501 -25.03 -7.46 -26.50
C LEU A 501 -24.41 -7.14 -25.14
N ARG A 502 -23.74 -6.00 -25.08
CA ARG A 502 -23.07 -5.46 -23.89
C ARG A 502 -23.61 -4.08 -23.58
N ARG A 503 -23.37 -3.61 -22.36
CA ARG A 503 -23.85 -2.30 -21.88
C ARG A 503 -22.68 -1.44 -21.45
N LEU A 504 -22.91 -0.14 -21.36
CA LEU A 504 -21.87 0.83 -21.01
C LEU A 504 -21.59 0.77 -19.50
N ASN A 505 -20.37 0.39 -19.13
CA ASN A 505 -19.96 0.20 -17.74
C ASN A 505 -18.78 1.11 -17.34
N ALA A 506 -18.87 1.78 -16.19
CA ALA A 506 -17.86 2.71 -15.71
C ALA A 506 -17.34 2.34 -14.31
N SER A 507 -16.01 2.37 -14.17
CA SER A 507 -15.31 2.11 -12.91
C SER A 507 -14.20 3.15 -12.76
N ALA A 508 -14.60 4.40 -12.51
CA ALA A 508 -13.72 5.56 -12.56
C ALA A 508 -13.17 5.92 -11.17
N LEU A 509 -11.85 6.13 -11.10
CA LEU A 509 -11.14 6.63 -9.93
C LEU A 509 -10.35 7.89 -10.33
N ILE A 510 -10.67 9.03 -9.74
CA ILE A 510 -9.91 10.27 -9.93
C ILE A 510 -8.99 10.48 -8.73
N ILE A 511 -7.68 10.47 -8.97
CA ILE A 511 -6.67 10.30 -7.93
C ILE A 511 -5.77 11.53 -7.88
N GLY A 512 -5.80 12.26 -6.77
CA GLY A 512 -4.91 13.40 -6.55
C GLY A 512 -4.77 13.72 -5.07
N ASP A 513 -3.75 14.50 -4.71
CA ASP A 513 -3.47 14.90 -3.33
C ASP A 513 -4.57 15.78 -2.73
N PRO A 514 -4.69 15.88 -1.39
CA PRO A 514 -5.60 16.85 -0.77
C PRO A 514 -5.50 18.23 -1.44
N ALA A 515 -6.63 18.91 -1.59
CA ALA A 515 -6.73 20.20 -2.29
C ALA A 515 -6.35 20.24 -3.79
N SER A 516 -6.14 19.10 -4.48
CA SER A 516 -5.83 19.04 -5.93
C SER A 516 -6.99 19.40 -6.90
N GLY A 517 -8.03 20.10 -6.44
CA GLY A 517 -9.18 20.47 -7.28
C GLY A 517 -10.17 19.35 -7.63
N LYS A 518 -10.18 18.21 -6.91
CA LYS A 518 -11.13 17.08 -7.14
C LYS A 518 -12.62 17.46 -7.08
N SER A 519 -12.96 18.59 -6.46
CA SER A 519 -14.33 19.05 -6.20
C SER A 519 -15.15 19.28 -7.47
N PHE A 520 -14.53 19.50 -8.63
CA PHE A 520 -15.25 19.63 -9.91
C PHE A 520 -16.16 18.42 -10.19
N ALA A 521 -15.78 17.23 -9.72
CA ALA A 521 -16.55 16.01 -9.92
C ALA A 521 -17.95 16.11 -9.27
N THR A 522 -18.09 16.90 -8.19
CA THR A 522 -19.37 17.15 -7.52
C THR A 522 -20.31 17.98 -8.39
N ARG A 523 -19.80 19.02 -9.08
CA ARG A 523 -20.57 19.80 -10.06
C ARG A 523 -21.12 18.90 -11.16
N LEU A 524 -20.25 18.08 -11.76
CA LEU A 524 -20.67 17.17 -12.83
C LEU A 524 -21.71 16.14 -12.34
N TYR A 525 -21.53 15.60 -11.13
CA TYR A 525 -22.50 14.70 -10.51
C TYR A 525 -23.86 15.38 -10.31
N GLU A 526 -23.90 16.62 -9.82
CA GLU A 526 -25.13 17.37 -9.56
C GLU A 526 -26.01 17.46 -10.82
N PHE A 527 -25.42 17.85 -11.96
CA PHE A 527 -26.19 18.04 -13.19
C PHE A 527 -26.41 16.75 -13.98
N LEU A 528 -25.39 15.90 -14.13
CA LEU A 528 -25.49 14.70 -14.96
C LEU A 528 -26.23 13.55 -14.26
N ALA A 529 -26.21 13.46 -12.91
CA ALA A 529 -26.98 12.45 -12.20
C ALA A 529 -28.42 12.90 -11.87
N ALA A 530 -28.77 14.17 -12.11
CA ALA A 530 -30.07 14.75 -11.74
C ALA A 530 -31.30 13.93 -12.20
N PRO A 531 -31.37 13.38 -13.43
CA PRO A 531 -32.51 12.56 -13.84
C PRO A 531 -32.70 11.31 -12.97
N ILE A 532 -31.59 10.65 -12.61
CA ILE A 532 -31.60 9.46 -11.76
C ILE A 532 -31.99 9.82 -10.32
N VAL A 533 -31.42 10.91 -9.79
CA VAL A 533 -31.74 11.41 -8.43
C VAL A 533 -33.21 11.81 -8.32
N ALA A 534 -33.77 12.45 -9.34
CA ALA A 534 -35.18 12.82 -9.40
C ALA A 534 -36.09 11.58 -9.43
N ALA A 535 -35.76 10.57 -10.26
CA ALA A 535 -36.49 9.31 -10.32
C ALA A 535 -36.46 8.54 -8.98
N ASP A 536 -35.30 8.52 -8.31
CA ASP A 536 -35.11 7.86 -7.02
C ASP A 536 -35.94 8.47 -5.88
N LYS A 537 -36.32 9.75 -5.98
CA LYS A 537 -37.00 10.50 -4.90
C LYS A 537 -38.28 9.79 -4.45
N ALA A 538 -39.13 9.40 -5.38
CA ALA A 538 -40.39 8.70 -5.08
C ALA A 538 -40.15 7.35 -4.37
N GLY A 539 -39.10 6.62 -4.78
CA GLY A 539 -38.71 5.36 -4.14
C GLY A 539 -38.18 5.57 -2.72
N LYS A 540 -37.30 6.55 -2.53
CA LYS A 540 -36.74 6.93 -1.22
C LYS A 540 -37.82 7.40 -0.25
N ASP A 541 -38.75 8.25 -0.71
CA ASP A 541 -39.87 8.73 0.10
C ASP A 541 -40.78 7.58 0.53
N THR A 542 -41.03 6.61 -0.36
CA THR A 542 -41.81 5.41 -0.05
C THR A 542 -41.11 4.51 0.98
N ILE A 543 -39.79 4.31 0.86
CA ILE A 543 -39.00 3.57 1.87
C ILE A 543 -39.00 4.30 3.22
N ASN A 544 -38.90 5.63 3.23
CA ASN A 544 -38.88 6.41 4.47
C ASN A 544 -40.23 6.33 5.20
N ARG A 545 -41.36 6.48 4.49
CA ARG A 545 -42.70 6.25 5.04
C ARG A 545 -42.84 4.84 5.64
N TYR A 546 -42.38 3.82 4.91
CA TYR A 546 -42.36 2.44 5.41
C TYR A 546 -41.53 2.29 6.71
N ARG A 547 -40.37 2.95 6.81
CA ARG A 547 -39.53 2.93 8.01
C ARG A 547 -40.22 3.62 9.20
N GLU A 548 -40.97 4.69 8.96
CA GLU A 548 -41.75 5.39 9.99
C GLU A 548 -42.94 4.53 10.48
N GLU A 549 -43.66 3.88 9.57
CA GLU A 549 -44.73 2.93 9.92
C GLU A 549 -44.20 1.74 10.74
N MET A 550 -42.98 1.25 10.44
CA MET A 550 -42.34 0.18 11.20
C MET A 550 -41.94 0.60 12.61
N LYS A 551 -41.58 1.87 12.83
CA LYS A 551 -41.26 2.39 14.17
C LYS A 551 -42.50 2.54 15.05
N THR A 552 -43.65 2.80 14.45
CA THR A 552 -44.92 3.08 15.17
C THR A 552 -45.76 1.83 15.46
N LYS A 553 -45.51 0.70 14.77
CA LYS A 553 -46.21 -0.56 15.01
C LYS A 553 -45.57 -1.39 16.13
N GLY A 554 -46.38 -1.73 17.14
CA GLY A 554 -45.97 -2.62 18.25
C GLY A 554 -45.66 -4.05 17.80
N ALA A 555 -44.86 -4.78 18.60
CA ALA A 555 -44.29 -6.09 18.27
C ALA A 555 -45.30 -7.19 17.87
N ASN A 556 -46.57 -7.06 18.30
CA ASN A 556 -47.63 -8.05 18.07
C ASN A 556 -48.60 -7.67 16.92
N LYS A 557 -48.28 -6.66 16.10
CA LYS A 557 -49.07 -6.29 14.91
C LYS A 557 -48.45 -6.83 13.63
N GLU A 558 -49.30 -7.15 12.66
CA GLU A 558 -48.84 -7.57 11.34
C GLU A 558 -47.99 -6.45 10.70
N LYS A 559 -46.73 -6.80 10.45
CA LYS A 559 -45.72 -5.90 9.91
C LYS A 559 -46.00 -5.68 8.41
N PRO A 560 -46.05 -4.43 7.93
CA PRO A 560 -46.26 -4.15 6.51
C PRO A 560 -45.14 -4.79 5.68
N LYS A 561 -45.45 -5.25 4.47
CA LYS A 561 -44.42 -5.78 3.55
C LYS A 561 -43.52 -4.65 3.07
N LYS A 562 -42.20 -4.89 3.00
CA LYS A 562 -41.25 -3.91 2.45
C LYS A 562 -41.67 -3.58 1.00
N PRO A 563 -41.87 -2.30 0.65
CA PRO A 563 -42.26 -1.93 -0.70
C PRO A 563 -41.12 -2.24 -1.69
N LYS A 564 -41.48 -2.75 -2.87
CA LYS A 564 -40.56 -2.87 -4.00
C LYS A 564 -40.54 -1.51 -4.72
N VAL A 565 -39.40 -0.84 -4.71
CA VAL A 565 -39.23 0.47 -5.32
C VAL A 565 -37.92 0.53 -6.09
N VAL A 566 -37.85 1.43 -7.06
CA VAL A 566 -36.63 1.74 -7.81
C VAL A 566 -35.83 2.78 -7.02
N VAL A 567 -34.61 2.41 -6.63
CA VAL A 567 -33.60 3.31 -6.07
C VAL A 567 -32.27 2.89 -6.69
N ARG A 568 -31.64 3.78 -7.46
CA ARG A 568 -30.43 3.48 -8.24
C ARG A 568 -29.17 4.10 -7.64
N VAL A 569 -29.30 5.27 -7.01
CA VAL A 569 -28.17 6.03 -6.46
C VAL A 569 -27.90 5.63 -5.02
N HIS A 570 -26.71 5.08 -4.78
CA HIS A 570 -26.29 4.60 -3.46
C HIS A 570 -24.97 5.21 -3.01
N PRO A 571 -24.84 5.59 -1.72
CA PRO A 571 -23.54 5.95 -1.16
C PRO A 571 -22.63 4.72 -1.04
N SER A 572 -21.31 4.95 -1.01
CA SER A 572 -20.27 3.91 -0.87
C SER A 572 -20.50 2.98 0.33
N ARG A 573 -21.11 3.49 1.40
CA ARG A 573 -21.39 2.79 2.66
C ARG A 573 -22.64 1.89 2.65
N THR A 574 -23.35 1.77 1.52
CA THR A 574 -24.53 0.89 1.39
C THR A 574 -24.16 -0.59 1.54
N SER A 575 -25.03 -1.38 2.21
CA SER A 575 -24.88 -2.84 2.39
C SER A 575 -25.03 -3.63 1.12
N ASN A 576 -24.25 -4.70 0.96
CA ASN A 576 -24.37 -5.58 -0.19
C ASN A 576 -25.80 -6.12 -0.30
N ALA A 577 -26.42 -6.51 0.82
CA ALA A 577 -27.80 -6.98 0.82
C ALA A 577 -28.80 -5.91 0.35
N GLN A 578 -28.67 -4.66 0.81
CA GLN A 578 -29.55 -3.58 0.39
C GLN A 578 -29.27 -3.16 -1.06
N PHE A 579 -27.99 -3.09 -1.45
CA PHE A 579 -27.55 -2.74 -2.79
C PHE A 579 -28.02 -3.76 -3.84
N ILE A 580 -27.86 -5.06 -3.56
CA ILE A 580 -28.38 -6.14 -4.41
C ILE A 580 -29.91 -6.07 -4.46
N GLN A 581 -30.57 -5.83 -3.32
CA GLN A 581 -32.02 -5.72 -3.30
C GLN A 581 -32.55 -4.60 -4.20
N ASP A 582 -31.93 -3.43 -4.14
CA ASP A 582 -32.33 -2.28 -4.92
C ASP A 582 -31.96 -2.48 -6.41
N MET A 583 -30.81 -3.11 -6.69
CA MET A 583 -30.40 -3.50 -8.04
C MET A 583 -31.34 -4.52 -8.71
N VAL A 584 -31.87 -5.48 -7.96
CA VAL A 584 -32.89 -6.42 -8.45
C VAL A 584 -34.24 -5.74 -8.66
N ASN A 585 -34.57 -4.74 -7.84
CA ASN A 585 -35.82 -3.97 -7.98
C ASN A 585 -35.74 -2.90 -9.08
N ALA A 586 -34.55 -2.44 -9.44
CA ALA A 586 -34.32 -1.43 -10.46
C ALA A 586 -34.48 -2.02 -11.86
N VAL A 587 -35.72 -2.35 -12.23
CA VAL A 587 -36.11 -2.92 -13.52
C VAL A 587 -37.17 -2.04 -14.16
N GLU A 588 -37.06 -1.85 -15.47
CA GLU A 588 -38.00 -1.10 -16.30
C GLU A 588 -38.40 -1.95 -17.50
N ASN A 589 -39.68 -1.93 -17.88
CA ASN A 589 -40.13 -2.59 -19.11
C ASN A 589 -39.86 -1.67 -20.30
N VAL A 590 -38.96 -2.09 -21.19
CA VAL A 590 -38.60 -1.37 -22.41
C VAL A 590 -38.95 -2.25 -23.60
N ASP A 591 -39.88 -1.80 -24.44
CA ASP A 591 -40.37 -2.54 -25.61
C ASP A 591 -40.85 -3.96 -25.30
N GLY A 592 -41.58 -4.12 -24.19
CA GLY A 592 -42.09 -5.41 -23.74
C GLY A 592 -41.05 -6.31 -23.06
N THR A 593 -39.80 -5.85 -22.93
CA THR A 593 -38.71 -6.59 -22.27
C THR A 593 -38.32 -5.95 -20.96
N ASP A 594 -38.35 -6.72 -19.88
CA ASP A 594 -37.87 -6.27 -18.58
C ASP A 594 -36.34 -6.08 -18.60
N MET A 595 -35.90 -4.86 -18.32
CA MET A 595 -34.51 -4.46 -18.37
C MET A 595 -34.04 -3.89 -17.03
N GLN A 596 -32.97 -4.46 -16.51
CA GLN A 596 -32.31 -3.93 -15.31
C GLN A 596 -31.65 -2.58 -15.59
N LEU A 597 -31.82 -1.63 -14.69
CA LEU A 597 -31.23 -0.29 -14.78
C LEU A 597 -29.86 -0.26 -14.10
N HIS A 598 -28.95 0.57 -14.60
CA HIS A 598 -27.64 0.75 -13.97
C HIS A 598 -27.79 1.43 -12.60
N MET A 599 -27.16 0.83 -11.59
CA MET A 599 -26.89 1.42 -10.29
C MET A 599 -25.78 2.46 -10.41
N LEU A 600 -25.85 3.52 -9.60
CA LEU A 600 -24.83 4.56 -9.52
C LEU A 600 -24.28 4.68 -8.11
N THR A 601 -22.96 4.76 -8.00
CA THR A 601 -22.28 5.21 -6.79
C THR A 601 -21.33 6.35 -7.10
N PHE A 602 -21.50 7.47 -6.41
CA PHE A 602 -20.58 8.59 -6.43
C PHE A 602 -20.12 8.87 -5.00
N ASP A 603 -18.82 8.99 -4.79
CA ASP A 603 -18.25 9.40 -3.50
C ASP A 603 -16.97 10.19 -3.73
N THR A 604 -16.79 11.28 -3.00
CA THR A 604 -15.60 12.13 -3.10
C THR A 604 -14.40 11.54 -2.33
N GLU A 605 -14.57 10.41 -1.65
CA GLU A 605 -13.50 9.77 -0.89
C GLU A 605 -13.46 8.25 -1.08
N LEU A 606 -12.47 7.77 -1.83
CA LEU A 606 -12.23 6.33 -2.03
C LEU A 606 -12.04 5.57 -0.71
N ASP A 607 -11.44 6.17 0.33
CA ASP A 607 -11.25 5.54 1.65
C ASP A 607 -12.59 5.19 2.33
N ASN A 608 -13.71 5.84 1.99
CA ASN A 608 -15.04 5.47 2.48
C ASN A 608 -15.45 4.08 2.01
N THR A 609 -15.03 3.65 0.82
CA THR A 609 -15.28 2.31 0.31
C THR A 609 -14.48 1.23 1.06
N LEU A 610 -13.30 1.59 1.57
CA LEU A 610 -12.34 0.66 2.20
C LEU A 610 -12.63 0.47 3.70
N SER A 611 -13.06 1.51 4.40
CA SER A 611 -13.37 1.47 5.83
C SER A 611 -14.53 0.52 6.19
N VAL A 612 -15.47 0.34 5.27
CA VAL A 612 -16.66 -0.51 5.44
C VAL A 612 -16.33 -2.01 5.31
N GLN A 613 -15.20 -2.38 4.70
CA GLN A 613 -14.81 -3.77 4.43
C GLN A 613 -14.24 -4.53 5.66
N LYS A 614 -14.14 -3.88 6.84
CA LYS A 614 -13.49 -4.45 8.04
C LYS A 614 -14.46 -5.13 9.04
N GLY A 615 -15.77 -5.12 8.79
CA GLY A 615 -16.80 -5.70 9.68
C GLY A 615 -17.34 -7.07 9.19
N GLY A 616 -17.35 -8.08 10.06
CA GLY A 616 -17.57 -9.51 9.75
C GLY A 616 -18.95 -10.00 9.25
N SER A 617 -19.69 -9.18 8.50
CA SER A 617 -20.84 -9.62 7.68
C SER A 617 -20.83 -8.99 6.27
N TRP A 618 -19.71 -8.35 5.90
CA TRP A 618 -19.57 -7.39 4.81
C TRP A 618 -18.31 -7.61 3.98
N ILE A 619 -18.06 -8.85 3.63
CA ILE A 619 -16.90 -9.20 2.83
C ILE A 619 -17.35 -9.29 1.37
N ASP A 620 -16.77 -8.41 0.57
CA ASP A 620 -16.57 -8.53 -0.89
C ASP A 620 -17.48 -7.69 -1.83
N LYS A 621 -17.41 -6.35 -1.73
CA LYS A 621 -17.81 -5.49 -2.87
C LYS A 621 -16.89 -5.65 -4.09
N GLN A 622 -15.66 -6.14 -3.91
CA GLN A 622 -14.71 -6.30 -4.99
C GLN A 622 -15.21 -7.32 -6.03
N ASN A 623 -15.86 -8.41 -5.62
CA ASN A 623 -16.52 -9.32 -6.57
C ASN A 623 -17.58 -8.62 -7.43
N LEU A 624 -18.43 -7.79 -6.83
CA LEU A 624 -19.41 -6.99 -7.58
C LEU A 624 -18.70 -5.99 -8.52
N GLU A 625 -17.63 -5.33 -8.07
CA GLU A 625 -16.83 -4.42 -8.92
C GLU A 625 -16.20 -5.15 -10.12
N LEU A 626 -15.71 -6.38 -9.93
CA LEU A 626 -15.14 -7.20 -11.00
C LEU A 626 -16.20 -7.62 -12.03
N LYS A 627 -17.39 -8.01 -11.57
CA LYS A 627 -18.52 -8.42 -12.40
C LYS A 627 -19.19 -7.26 -13.12
N ALA A 628 -19.23 -6.09 -12.49
CA ALA A 628 -19.78 -4.86 -13.06
C ALA A 628 -19.14 -4.52 -14.41
N PHE A 629 -17.84 -4.79 -14.57
CA PHE A 629 -17.08 -4.43 -15.77
C PHE A 629 -17.55 -5.08 -17.08
N HIS A 630 -18.23 -6.24 -17.04
CA HIS A 630 -18.84 -6.81 -18.25
C HIS A 630 -20.35 -7.05 -18.09
N ASN A 631 -20.96 -6.44 -17.07
CA ASN A 631 -22.34 -6.73 -16.65
C ASN A 631 -22.56 -8.25 -16.47
N GLU A 632 -21.64 -8.91 -15.76
CA GLU A 632 -21.68 -10.36 -15.55
C GLU A 632 -22.81 -10.74 -14.58
N GLU A 633 -23.29 -11.96 -14.71
CA GLU A 633 -24.32 -12.53 -13.84
C GLU A 633 -23.74 -12.85 -12.45
N ASP A 634 -24.54 -12.58 -11.43
CA ASP A 634 -24.30 -12.95 -10.04
C ASP A 634 -25.58 -13.48 -9.40
N GLY A 635 -25.44 -14.16 -8.27
CA GLY A 635 -26.57 -14.77 -7.57
C GLY A 635 -26.41 -14.65 -6.07
N GLN A 636 -27.53 -14.40 -5.39
CA GLN A 636 -27.61 -14.40 -3.93
C GLN A 636 -28.58 -15.51 -3.51
N ALA A 637 -28.16 -16.37 -2.59
CA ALA A 637 -28.98 -17.46 -2.05
C ALA A 637 -28.70 -17.66 -0.55
N TYR A 638 -28.92 -16.62 0.26
CA TYR A 638 -28.74 -16.75 1.71
C TYR A 638 -29.93 -17.46 2.35
N SER A 639 -29.68 -18.27 3.39
CA SER A 639 -30.72 -18.99 4.14
C SER A 639 -31.65 -18.09 4.96
N ASN A 640 -31.38 -16.78 5.02
CA ASN A 640 -32.23 -15.83 5.73
C ASN A 640 -33.49 -15.54 4.89
N MET A 641 -34.69 -15.67 5.48
CA MET A 641 -35.98 -15.45 4.81
C MET A 641 -36.12 -14.04 4.21
N ASP A 642 -35.36 -13.05 4.72
CA ASP A 642 -35.39 -11.66 4.22
C ASP A 642 -34.41 -11.40 3.06
N SER A 643 -33.58 -12.38 2.67
CA SER A 643 -32.62 -12.21 1.56
C SER A 643 -33.25 -12.58 0.23
N ILE A 644 -32.93 -11.85 -0.83
CA ILE A 644 -33.32 -12.23 -2.18
C ILE A 644 -32.63 -13.54 -2.55
N MET A 645 -33.43 -14.51 -3.02
CA MET A 645 -32.97 -15.67 -3.75
C MET A 645 -33.26 -15.46 -5.24
N GLN A 646 -32.30 -14.91 -5.98
CA GLN A 646 -32.46 -14.58 -7.40
C GLN A 646 -31.10 -14.38 -8.06
N ASP A 647 -31.02 -14.73 -9.35
CA ASP A 647 -29.91 -14.40 -10.23
C ASP A 647 -30.15 -13.02 -10.88
N PHE A 648 -29.09 -12.23 -11.02
CA PHE A 648 -29.16 -10.87 -11.55
C PHE A 648 -27.87 -10.50 -12.29
N ASN A 649 -27.93 -9.55 -13.22
CA ASN A 649 -26.72 -8.98 -13.81
C ASN A 649 -26.17 -7.87 -12.90
N VAL A 650 -24.85 -7.78 -12.79
CA VAL A 650 -24.23 -6.67 -12.04
C VAL A 650 -24.14 -5.44 -12.95
N THR A 651 -25.22 -4.68 -13.05
CA THR A 651 -25.26 -3.39 -13.78
C THR A 651 -24.95 -2.23 -12.83
N TRP A 652 -23.67 -1.95 -12.63
CA TRP A 652 -23.23 -0.95 -11.66
C TRP A 652 -22.10 -0.09 -12.21
N ASN A 653 -22.32 1.23 -12.18
CA ASN A 653 -21.32 2.24 -12.48
C ASN A 653 -20.93 2.99 -11.21
N TYR A 654 -19.64 3.27 -11.06
CA TYR A 654 -19.15 4.06 -9.95
C TYR A 654 -18.05 5.05 -10.35
N VAL A 655 -18.07 6.18 -9.65
CA VAL A 655 -17.08 7.24 -9.73
C VAL A 655 -16.63 7.56 -8.32
N TYR A 656 -15.34 7.41 -8.06
CA TYR A 656 -14.75 7.80 -6.79
C TYR A 656 -13.64 8.81 -7.01
N THR A 657 -13.55 9.81 -6.14
CA THR A 657 -12.32 10.62 -6.03
C THR A 657 -11.52 10.16 -4.81
N GLY A 658 -10.20 10.25 -4.86
CA GLY A 658 -9.36 9.74 -3.76
C GLY A 658 -7.91 10.21 -3.85
N THR A 659 -7.11 9.81 -2.87
CA THR A 659 -5.67 10.08 -2.82
C THR A 659 -4.89 8.89 -3.38
N PRO A 660 -3.63 9.09 -3.80
CA PRO A 660 -2.74 7.99 -4.20
C PRO A 660 -2.63 6.89 -3.13
N ILE A 661 -2.67 7.27 -1.84
CA ILE A 661 -2.66 6.33 -0.71
C ILE A 661 -3.92 5.45 -0.69
N ALA A 662 -5.10 6.03 -0.93
CA ALA A 662 -6.35 5.27 -0.99
C ALA A 662 -6.34 4.28 -2.16
N LEU A 663 -5.80 4.67 -3.33
CA LEU A 663 -5.62 3.77 -4.47
C LEU A 663 -4.69 2.60 -4.12
N LYS A 664 -3.52 2.87 -3.50
CA LYS A 664 -2.57 1.83 -3.05
C LYS A 664 -3.19 0.85 -2.06
N LYS A 665 -4.14 1.28 -1.23
CA LYS A 665 -4.90 0.36 -0.36
C LYS A 665 -5.91 -0.48 -1.16
N LYS A 666 -6.57 0.11 -2.16
CA LYS A 666 -7.57 -0.54 -3.01
C LYS A 666 -6.95 -1.62 -3.92
N VAL A 667 -5.82 -1.31 -4.56
CA VAL A 667 -5.06 -2.20 -5.42
C VAL A 667 -3.63 -2.27 -4.89
N ASN A 668 -3.23 -3.45 -4.42
CA ASN A 668 -1.92 -3.73 -3.86
C ASN A 668 -1.39 -5.08 -4.36
N GLU A 669 -0.13 -5.37 -4.05
CA GLU A 669 0.54 -6.61 -4.48
C GLU A 669 -0.23 -7.89 -4.17
N GLN A 670 -0.95 -7.94 -3.03
CA GLN A 670 -1.67 -9.13 -2.61
C GLN A 670 -2.92 -9.39 -3.46
N ASN A 671 -3.60 -8.34 -3.91
CA ASN A 671 -4.86 -8.46 -4.65
C ASN A 671 -4.73 -8.12 -6.14
N PHE A 672 -3.55 -7.71 -6.61
CA PHE A 672 -3.30 -7.31 -7.99
C PHE A 672 -3.72 -8.40 -9.00
N GLY A 673 -3.42 -9.67 -8.68
CA GLY A 673 -3.82 -10.83 -9.48
C GLY A 673 -5.32 -11.08 -9.61
N SER A 674 -6.19 -10.34 -8.90
CA SER A 674 -7.66 -10.43 -9.04
C SER A 674 -8.16 -9.89 -10.39
N GLY A 675 -7.35 -9.09 -11.09
CA GLY A 675 -7.74 -8.42 -12.33
C GLY A 675 -8.58 -7.16 -12.13
N LEU A 676 -8.67 -6.63 -10.91
CA LEU A 676 -9.32 -5.35 -10.61
C LEU A 676 -8.58 -4.18 -11.30
N ALA A 677 -7.24 -4.14 -11.23
CA ALA A 677 -6.41 -3.05 -11.77
C ALA A 677 -6.76 -2.71 -13.23
N THR A 678 -6.80 -3.72 -14.11
CA THR A 678 -7.11 -3.55 -15.55
C THR A 678 -8.55 -3.12 -15.86
N ARG A 679 -9.47 -3.19 -14.89
CA ARG A 679 -10.89 -2.81 -15.02
C ARG A 679 -11.16 -1.40 -14.51
N LEU A 680 -10.23 -0.82 -13.74
CA LEU A 680 -10.35 0.53 -13.21
C LEU A 680 -9.85 1.56 -14.24
N THR A 681 -10.57 2.65 -14.36
CA THR A 681 -10.14 3.87 -15.06
C THR A 681 -9.60 4.83 -14.04
N CYS A 682 -8.28 4.86 -13.87
CA CYS A 682 -7.61 5.70 -12.87
C CYS A 682 -7.00 6.90 -13.57
N ILE A 683 -7.43 8.13 -13.23
CA ILE A 683 -6.88 9.35 -13.82
C ILE A 683 -6.18 10.18 -12.72
N PRO A 684 -4.90 10.56 -12.90
CA PRO A 684 -4.22 11.46 -11.99
C PRO A 684 -4.78 12.88 -12.07
N LEU A 685 -4.82 13.55 -10.93
CA LEU A 685 -4.93 15.00 -10.82
C LEU A 685 -3.62 15.52 -10.22
N PRO A 686 -2.89 16.38 -10.93
CA PRO A 686 -1.60 16.89 -10.48
C PRO A 686 -1.77 17.85 -9.30
N SER A 687 -0.66 18.12 -8.62
CA SER A 687 -0.60 19.13 -7.57
C SER A 687 -0.92 20.52 -8.15
N THR A 688 -1.47 21.42 -7.35
CA THR A 688 -1.73 22.79 -7.76
C THR A 688 -0.46 23.65 -7.83
N HIS A 689 0.73 23.11 -7.57
CA HIS A 689 2.03 23.82 -7.67
C HIS A 689 2.09 25.13 -6.88
N PHE A 690 1.47 25.15 -5.70
CA PHE A 690 1.33 26.35 -4.86
C PHE A 690 0.50 27.48 -5.49
N GLU A 691 -0.15 27.23 -6.63
CA GLU A 691 -1.09 28.14 -7.24
C GLU A 691 -2.45 28.01 -6.56
N MET A 692 -3.06 29.15 -6.28
CA MET A 692 -4.46 29.21 -5.88
C MET A 692 -5.35 28.86 -7.08
N MET A 693 -6.51 28.27 -6.81
CA MET A 693 -7.57 28.21 -7.81
C MET A 693 -8.00 29.65 -8.14
N ASP A 694 -8.32 29.88 -9.41
CA ASP A 694 -8.82 31.19 -9.85
C ASP A 694 -10.11 31.54 -9.09
N LEU A 695 -10.29 32.83 -8.80
CA LEU A 695 -11.50 33.33 -8.18
C LEU A 695 -12.62 33.31 -9.23
N ASP A 696 -13.53 32.34 -9.14
CA ASP A 696 -14.74 32.31 -9.97
C ASP A 696 -15.74 33.35 -9.42
N GLU A 697 -15.82 34.52 -10.07
CA GLU A 697 -16.81 35.55 -9.73
C GLU A 697 -18.15 35.34 -10.45
N GLU A 698 -18.18 34.57 -11.54
CA GLU A 698 -19.38 34.34 -12.37
C GLU A 698 -19.75 32.85 -12.43
N VAL A 699 -20.97 32.53 -12.01
CA VAL A 699 -21.56 31.20 -12.22
C VAL A 699 -22.21 31.18 -13.60
N ASP A 700 -21.66 30.40 -14.52
CA ASP A 700 -22.25 30.22 -15.84
C ASP A 700 -23.36 29.17 -15.80
N GLU A 701 -24.55 29.65 -15.45
CA GLU A 701 -25.77 28.83 -15.36
C GLU A 701 -26.13 28.19 -16.72
N ASP A 702 -25.75 28.80 -17.85
CA ASP A 702 -26.06 28.30 -19.18
C ASP A 702 -25.36 26.97 -19.49
N SER A 703 -24.09 26.84 -19.12
CA SER A 703 -23.32 25.59 -19.25
C SER A 703 -23.91 24.47 -18.41
N ASP A 704 -24.27 24.78 -17.17
CA ASP A 704 -24.92 23.85 -16.24
C ASP A 704 -26.30 23.40 -16.76
N ASN A 705 -27.08 24.33 -17.28
CA ASN A 705 -28.38 24.06 -17.90
C ASN A 705 -28.25 23.15 -19.13
N ARG A 706 -27.24 23.35 -19.99
CA ARG A 706 -26.96 22.47 -21.13
C ARG A 706 -26.58 21.05 -20.69
N LEU A 707 -25.73 20.90 -19.67
CA LEU A 707 -25.39 19.58 -19.11
C LEU A 707 -26.63 18.86 -18.57
N LEU A 708 -27.50 19.57 -17.86
CA LEU A 708 -28.75 19.04 -17.35
C LEU A 708 -29.73 18.64 -18.47
N GLU A 709 -29.80 19.43 -19.55
CA GLU A 709 -30.61 19.10 -20.73
C GLU A 709 -30.12 17.82 -21.40
N TRP A 710 -28.80 17.71 -21.62
CA TRP A 710 -28.18 16.50 -22.15
C TRP A 710 -28.43 15.30 -21.24
N ALA A 711 -28.35 15.47 -19.92
CA ALA A 711 -28.62 14.39 -18.99
C ALA A 711 -30.04 13.83 -19.15
N LYS A 712 -31.04 14.71 -19.30
CA LYS A 712 -32.45 14.30 -19.53
C LYS A 712 -32.63 13.58 -20.86
N LYS A 713 -31.97 14.05 -21.92
CA LYS A 713 -31.98 13.44 -23.25
C LYS A 713 -31.36 12.03 -23.24
N LEU A 714 -30.17 11.90 -22.64
CA LEU A 714 -29.44 10.63 -22.56
C LEU A 714 -30.16 9.59 -21.69
N ASP A 715 -30.81 9.99 -20.58
CA ASP A 715 -31.62 9.06 -19.76
C ASP A 715 -32.82 8.51 -20.52
N LYS A 716 -33.21 9.13 -21.64
CA LYS A 716 -34.28 8.66 -22.54
C LYS A 716 -33.76 8.05 -23.84
N THR A 717 -32.47 7.72 -23.94
CA THR A 717 -31.93 7.04 -25.14
C THR A 717 -31.97 5.52 -24.96
N LYS A 718 -32.35 4.77 -26.01
CA LYS A 718 -32.35 3.30 -26.02
C LYS A 718 -31.86 2.72 -27.35
N GLY A 719 -31.52 1.43 -27.36
CA GLY A 719 -31.22 0.68 -28.58
C GLY A 719 -29.77 0.20 -28.69
N GLU A 720 -29.42 -0.34 -29.86
CA GLU A 720 -28.04 -0.72 -30.19
C GLU A 720 -27.30 0.52 -30.75
N LEU A 721 -26.14 0.85 -30.18
CA LEU A 721 -25.37 2.05 -30.55
C LEU A 721 -24.60 1.84 -31.85
N SER A 722 -24.60 2.84 -32.73
CA SER A 722 -23.89 2.84 -34.02
C SER A 722 -22.37 3.05 -33.91
N ILE A 723 -21.70 2.26 -33.07
CA ILE A 723 -20.27 2.38 -32.76
C ILE A 723 -19.41 1.27 -33.39
N LYS A 724 -19.90 0.58 -34.43
CA LYS A 724 -19.19 -0.54 -35.07
C LYS A 724 -17.83 -0.13 -35.62
N ARG A 725 -17.70 1.08 -36.15
CA ARG A 725 -16.41 1.65 -36.59
C ARG A 725 -15.46 1.81 -35.41
N ILE A 726 -15.91 2.43 -34.33
CA ILE A 726 -15.13 2.62 -33.09
C ILE A 726 -14.64 1.28 -32.53
N VAL A 727 -15.48 0.25 -32.54
CA VAL A 727 -15.07 -1.11 -32.11
C VAL A 727 -13.93 -1.66 -32.95
N ARG A 728 -13.93 -1.40 -34.27
CA ARG A 728 -12.84 -1.78 -35.17
C ARG A 728 -11.58 -0.95 -34.91
N THR A 729 -11.72 0.37 -34.76
CA THR A 729 -10.62 1.28 -34.41
C THR A 729 -9.94 0.84 -33.11
N MET A 730 -10.72 0.48 -32.08
CA MET A 730 -10.18 -0.02 -30.82
C MET A 730 -9.54 -1.41 -30.93
N TYR A 731 -10.03 -2.27 -31.82
CA TYR A 731 -9.37 -3.55 -32.13
C TYR A 731 -8.00 -3.30 -32.77
N ASP A 732 -7.94 -2.46 -33.80
CA ASP A 732 -6.71 -2.14 -34.52
C ASP A 732 -5.69 -1.42 -33.63
N TRP A 733 -6.15 -0.51 -32.76
CA TRP A 733 -5.33 0.11 -31.72
C TRP A 733 -4.76 -0.94 -30.76
N THR A 734 -5.61 -1.83 -30.23
CA THR A 734 -5.18 -2.88 -29.28
C THR A 734 -4.18 -3.83 -29.94
N ALA A 735 -4.41 -4.21 -31.19
CA ALA A 735 -3.51 -5.08 -31.96
C ALA A 735 -2.12 -4.46 -32.14
N ARG A 736 -2.05 -3.17 -32.49
CA ARG A 736 -0.78 -2.42 -32.60
C ARG A 736 -0.02 -2.41 -31.28
N ARG A 737 -0.68 -2.04 -30.18
CA ARG A 737 -0.04 -2.00 -28.85
C ARG A 737 0.37 -3.39 -28.34
N MET A 738 -0.40 -4.42 -28.67
CA MET A 738 -0.05 -5.80 -28.35
C MET A 738 1.18 -6.27 -29.14
N ALA A 739 1.39 -5.78 -30.37
CA ALA A 739 2.61 -6.01 -31.12
C ALA A 739 3.81 -5.34 -30.42
N ASP A 740 3.68 -4.08 -30.01
CA ASP A 740 4.73 -3.37 -29.25
C ASP A 740 5.08 -4.12 -27.95
N ALA A 741 4.07 -4.58 -27.19
CA ALA A 741 4.29 -5.35 -25.96
C ALA A 741 4.98 -6.69 -26.23
N LYS A 742 4.69 -7.34 -27.37
CA LYS A 742 5.34 -8.57 -27.79
C LYS A 742 6.81 -8.32 -28.18
N ASP A 743 7.07 -7.27 -28.92
CA ASP A 743 8.42 -6.90 -29.37
C ASP A 743 9.31 -6.52 -28.17
N ASN A 744 8.73 -5.90 -27.14
CA ASN A 744 9.38 -5.60 -25.87
C ASN A 744 9.41 -6.78 -24.87
N GLU A 745 8.84 -7.93 -25.24
CA GLU A 745 8.62 -9.09 -24.35
C GLU A 745 7.92 -8.75 -23.00
N SER A 746 7.11 -7.68 -22.99
CA SER A 746 6.47 -7.13 -21.79
C SER A 746 5.15 -7.83 -21.48
N LYS A 747 5.19 -8.81 -20.58
CA LYS A 747 3.98 -9.45 -20.03
C LYS A 747 3.13 -8.50 -19.20
N ALA A 748 3.76 -7.49 -18.59
CA ALA A 748 3.06 -6.45 -17.84
C ALA A 748 2.14 -5.67 -18.77
N ASP A 749 2.66 -5.15 -19.89
CA ASP A 749 1.87 -4.42 -20.88
C ASP A 749 0.81 -5.30 -21.54
N GLU A 750 1.16 -6.55 -21.88
CA GLU A 750 0.21 -7.52 -22.43
C GLU A 750 -1.03 -7.67 -21.52
N MET A 751 -0.82 -7.68 -20.20
CA MET A 751 -1.91 -7.80 -19.24
C MET A 751 -2.75 -6.51 -19.11
N LEU A 752 -2.12 -5.34 -19.10
CA LEU A 752 -2.81 -4.05 -19.00
C LEU A 752 -3.61 -3.72 -20.27
N LEU A 753 -3.12 -4.08 -21.45
CA LEU A 753 -3.74 -3.77 -22.74
C LEU A 753 -5.07 -4.49 -23.00
N LYS A 754 -5.24 -5.73 -22.50
CA LYS A 754 -6.37 -6.62 -22.85
C LYS A 754 -7.77 -6.03 -22.65
N ARG A 755 -7.91 -5.03 -21.78
CA ARG A 755 -9.20 -4.39 -21.46
C ARG A 755 -9.28 -2.92 -21.86
N CYS A 756 -8.22 -2.34 -22.43
CA CYS A 756 -8.15 -0.93 -22.79
C CYS A 756 -9.22 -0.53 -23.83
N ALA A 757 -9.49 -1.37 -24.83
CA ALA A 757 -10.53 -1.13 -25.84
C ALA A 757 -11.92 -0.85 -25.27
N TYR A 758 -12.31 -1.51 -24.15
CA TYR A 758 -13.60 -1.25 -23.52
C TYR A 758 -13.71 0.17 -23.00
N HIS A 759 -12.61 0.71 -22.45
CA HIS A 759 -12.58 2.08 -21.92
C HIS A 759 -12.74 3.09 -23.06
N GLY A 760 -11.99 2.92 -24.16
CA GLY A 760 -12.12 3.80 -25.34
C GLY A 760 -13.55 3.84 -25.89
N ILE A 761 -14.19 2.68 -26.03
CA ILE A 761 -15.60 2.58 -26.47
C ILE A 761 -16.55 3.21 -25.46
N ASN A 762 -16.47 2.79 -24.20
CA ASN A 762 -17.48 3.12 -23.20
C ASN A 762 -17.51 4.63 -22.91
N TYR A 763 -16.34 5.25 -22.72
CA TYR A 763 -16.25 6.67 -22.35
C TYR A 763 -16.46 7.62 -23.54
N SER A 764 -16.22 7.19 -24.79
CA SER A 764 -16.51 8.01 -25.98
C SER A 764 -17.99 7.97 -26.38
N ALA A 765 -18.67 6.83 -26.16
CA ALA A 765 -20.02 6.59 -26.66
C ALA A 765 -21.04 7.71 -26.34
N PRO A 766 -21.13 8.25 -25.10
CA PRO A 766 -22.08 9.33 -24.83
C PRO A 766 -21.81 10.60 -25.65
N PHE A 767 -20.55 10.98 -25.80
CA PHE A 767 -20.17 12.17 -26.58
C PHE A 767 -20.45 11.99 -28.07
N ILE A 768 -20.18 10.81 -28.61
CA ILE A 768 -20.47 10.46 -30.00
C ILE A 768 -21.98 10.53 -30.24
N VAL A 769 -22.81 9.98 -29.35
CA VAL A 769 -24.27 10.06 -29.47
C VAL A 769 -24.76 11.51 -29.43
N MET A 770 -24.20 12.35 -28.54
CA MET A 770 -24.58 13.77 -28.47
C MET A 770 -24.19 14.55 -29.72
N ARG A 771 -23.03 14.24 -30.34
CA ARG A 771 -22.59 14.85 -31.59
C ARG A 771 -23.55 14.53 -32.74
N HIS A 772 -23.94 13.27 -32.86
CA HIS A 772 -24.83 12.79 -33.93
C HIS A 772 -26.31 12.89 -33.56
N TRP A 773 -26.66 13.72 -32.58
CA TRP A 773 -28.03 13.81 -32.06
C TRP A 773 -29.07 14.19 -33.12
N GLY A 774 -28.66 14.92 -34.16
CA GLY A 774 -29.53 15.29 -35.27
C GLY A 774 -30.09 14.11 -36.08
N ASP A 775 -29.42 12.95 -36.03
CA ASP A 775 -29.83 11.73 -36.73
C ASP A 775 -30.73 10.83 -35.86
N LEU A 776 -30.87 11.14 -34.55
CA LEU A 776 -31.81 10.44 -33.68
C LEU A 776 -33.21 11.06 -33.80
N HIS A 777 -34.23 10.21 -33.72
CA HIS A 777 -35.63 10.60 -33.68
C HIS A 777 -36.31 10.05 -32.42
N GLN A 778 -37.39 10.72 -32.02
CA GLN A 778 -38.14 10.33 -30.84
C GLN A 778 -39.21 9.29 -31.19
N GLU A 779 -39.16 8.14 -30.54
CA GLU A 779 -40.15 7.07 -30.58
C GLU A 779 -40.80 6.91 -29.20
N GLY A 780 -42.00 7.48 -29.04
CA GLY A 780 -42.67 7.53 -27.74
C GLY A 780 -41.86 8.35 -26.72
N ASP A 781 -41.55 7.74 -25.57
CA ASP A 781 -40.77 8.38 -24.51
C ASP A 781 -39.25 8.30 -24.72
N TYR A 782 -38.79 7.68 -25.80
CA TYR A 782 -37.36 7.39 -26.01
C TYR A 782 -36.81 7.96 -27.32
N TRP A 783 -35.51 8.25 -27.32
CA TRP A 783 -34.71 8.60 -28.49
C TRP A 783 -34.03 7.36 -29.05
N CYS A 784 -34.19 7.16 -30.35
CA CYS A 784 -33.68 6.02 -31.11
C CYS A 784 -33.14 6.51 -32.46
N GLY A 785 -32.28 5.72 -33.11
CA GLY A 785 -31.78 6.06 -34.44
C GLY A 785 -30.45 5.37 -34.74
N GLU A 786 -30.07 5.39 -36.00
CA GLU A 786 -28.75 4.96 -36.47
C GLU A 786 -28.02 6.17 -37.04
N PHE A 787 -26.74 6.31 -36.73
CA PHE A 787 -25.85 7.32 -37.28
C PHE A 787 -24.56 6.68 -37.80
N GLU A 788 -23.80 7.42 -38.61
CA GLU A 788 -22.48 6.98 -39.07
C GLU A 788 -21.38 7.67 -38.28
N THR A 789 -20.45 6.89 -37.72
CA THR A 789 -19.28 7.40 -37.00
C THR A 789 -18.15 7.73 -37.96
N ASP A 790 -17.41 8.79 -37.65
CA ASP A 790 -16.36 9.34 -38.51
C ASP A 790 -14.96 9.37 -37.84
N GLU A 791 -14.00 10.00 -38.52
CA GLU A 791 -12.60 10.07 -38.09
C GLU A 791 -12.40 10.91 -36.83
N ILE A 792 -13.27 11.88 -36.55
CA ILE A 792 -13.19 12.67 -35.33
C ILE A 792 -13.70 11.82 -34.13
N ASP A 793 -14.69 10.97 -34.35
CA ASP A 793 -15.12 10.00 -33.34
C ASP A 793 -14.01 8.98 -33.02
N ASP A 794 -13.28 8.55 -34.05
CA ASP A 794 -12.07 7.72 -33.88
C ASP A 794 -11.01 8.46 -33.04
N GLN A 795 -10.77 9.75 -33.29
CA GLN A 795 -9.81 10.56 -32.54
C GLN A 795 -10.17 10.64 -31.04
N LEU A 796 -11.44 10.86 -30.71
CA LEU A 796 -11.89 10.89 -29.31
C LEU A 796 -11.67 9.53 -28.63
N ALA A 797 -12.08 8.45 -29.28
CA ALA A 797 -11.94 7.09 -28.73
C ALA A 797 -10.46 6.68 -28.56
N GLU A 798 -9.61 7.00 -29.55
CA GLU A 798 -8.16 6.76 -29.47
C GLU A 798 -7.50 7.61 -28.38
N LEU A 799 -7.89 8.88 -28.22
CA LEU A 799 -7.38 9.73 -27.15
C LEU A 799 -7.68 9.15 -25.77
N ILE A 800 -8.93 8.74 -25.53
CA ILE A 800 -9.36 8.13 -24.26
C ILE A 800 -8.57 6.87 -23.94
N VAL A 801 -8.40 5.96 -24.91
CA VAL A 801 -7.70 4.70 -24.67
C VAL A 801 -6.19 4.91 -24.45
N ASN A 802 -5.59 5.90 -25.11
CA ASN A 802 -4.20 6.30 -24.88
C ASN A 802 -4.01 6.85 -23.46
N ILE A 803 -4.89 7.78 -23.02
CA ILE A 803 -4.90 8.32 -21.66
C ILE A 803 -4.98 7.16 -20.66
N GLN A 804 -5.95 6.26 -20.86
CA GLN A 804 -6.20 5.16 -19.94
C GLN A 804 -5.02 4.18 -19.86
N PHE A 805 -4.42 3.80 -21.00
CA PHE A 805 -3.29 2.88 -20.99
C PHE A 805 -2.05 3.49 -20.30
N ALA A 806 -1.77 4.76 -20.59
CA ALA A 806 -0.70 5.50 -19.93
C ALA A 806 -0.91 5.59 -18.41
N CYS A 807 -2.12 5.95 -17.96
CA CYS A 807 -2.42 6.05 -16.54
C CYS A 807 -2.40 4.67 -15.84
N GLN A 808 -2.82 3.59 -16.52
CA GLN A 808 -2.67 2.23 -16.00
C GLN A 808 -1.20 1.87 -15.81
N ARG A 809 -0.32 2.21 -16.75
CA ARG A 809 1.13 1.99 -16.59
C ARG A 809 1.69 2.80 -15.43
N HIS A 810 1.30 4.07 -15.31
CA HIS A 810 1.72 4.94 -14.21
C HIS A 810 1.36 4.36 -12.83
N TYR A 811 0.11 3.91 -12.64
CA TYR A 811 -0.32 3.40 -11.33
C TYR A 811 0.00 1.92 -11.07
N PHE A 812 0.02 1.09 -12.11
CA PHE A 812 -0.01 -0.35 -11.98
C PHE A 812 1.14 -1.08 -12.69
N GLY A 813 2.01 -0.38 -13.42
CA GLY A 813 3.12 -0.97 -14.16
C GLY A 813 4.08 -1.75 -13.26
N SER A 814 4.57 -1.12 -12.20
CA SER A 814 5.48 -1.77 -11.23
C SER A 814 4.83 -2.95 -10.50
N LEU A 815 3.54 -2.88 -10.20
CA LEU A 815 2.79 -4.00 -9.62
C LEU A 815 2.63 -5.16 -10.63
N ALA A 816 2.46 -4.84 -11.91
CA ALA A 816 2.37 -5.82 -12.99
C ALA A 816 3.67 -6.57 -13.21
N GLU A 817 4.79 -5.86 -13.26
CA GLU A 817 6.12 -6.44 -13.37
C GLU A 817 6.41 -7.36 -12.19
N LYS A 818 6.22 -6.85 -10.97
CA LYS A 818 6.40 -7.64 -9.74
C LYS A 818 5.54 -8.91 -9.73
N TYR A 819 4.29 -8.83 -10.18
CA TYR A 819 3.40 -9.99 -10.25
C TYR A 819 3.94 -11.10 -11.16
N PHE A 820 4.56 -10.74 -12.29
CA PHE A 820 5.18 -11.73 -13.18
C PHE A 820 6.53 -12.23 -12.66
N ASP A 821 7.32 -11.36 -12.03
CA ASP A 821 8.57 -11.76 -11.37
C ASP A 821 8.33 -12.77 -10.24
N ASP A 822 7.35 -12.51 -9.39
CA ASP A 822 6.98 -13.41 -8.29
C ASP A 822 6.46 -14.74 -8.85
N LYS A 823 5.67 -14.73 -9.93
CA LYS A 823 5.28 -15.96 -10.64
C LYS A 823 6.47 -16.74 -11.21
N LEU A 824 7.46 -16.06 -11.77
CA LEU A 824 8.67 -16.70 -12.30
C LEU A 824 9.51 -17.30 -11.16
N ARG A 825 9.65 -16.58 -10.04
CA ARG A 825 10.33 -17.05 -8.82
C ARG A 825 9.60 -18.26 -8.24
N ASP A 826 8.28 -18.22 -8.12
CA ASP A 826 7.46 -19.33 -7.64
C ASP A 826 7.55 -20.53 -8.58
N ALA A 827 7.50 -20.30 -9.89
CA ALA A 827 7.69 -21.36 -10.89
C ALA A 827 9.08 -21.99 -10.77
N SER A 828 10.14 -21.19 -10.59
CA SER A 828 11.52 -21.67 -10.43
C SER A 828 11.73 -22.47 -9.14
N THR A 829 11.10 -22.02 -8.05
CA THR A 829 11.15 -22.68 -6.73
C THR A 829 10.39 -24.00 -6.76
N ASN A 830 9.20 -24.03 -7.39
CA ASN A 830 8.45 -25.25 -7.63
C ASN A 830 9.16 -26.20 -8.62
N ARG A 831 9.89 -25.67 -9.62
CA ARG A 831 10.74 -26.47 -10.52
C ARG A 831 11.85 -27.17 -9.73
N ARG A 832 12.54 -26.46 -8.82
CA ARG A 832 13.57 -27.04 -7.93
C ARG A 832 13.02 -28.19 -7.06
N HIS A 833 11.81 -28.05 -6.52
CA HIS A 833 11.19 -29.12 -5.71
C HIS A 833 10.77 -30.35 -6.52
N ARG A 834 10.46 -30.21 -7.82
CA ARG A 834 10.05 -31.33 -8.70
C ARG A 834 11.23 -31.96 -9.47
N GLN A 835 12.28 -31.20 -9.76
CA GLN A 835 13.39 -31.61 -10.63
C GLN A 835 14.18 -32.81 -10.11
N ARG A 836 14.46 -32.90 -8.80
CA ARG A 836 15.28 -33.99 -8.26
C ARG A 836 14.75 -35.37 -8.66
N THR A 837 13.43 -35.59 -8.58
CA THR A 837 12.81 -36.88 -8.98
C THR A 837 12.98 -37.21 -10.47
N ILE A 838 12.87 -36.19 -11.33
CA ILE A 838 12.96 -36.35 -12.79
C ILE A 838 14.43 -36.49 -13.21
N GLU A 839 15.34 -35.70 -12.64
CA GLU A 839 16.78 -35.80 -12.85
C GLU A 839 17.34 -37.15 -12.36
N ASP A 840 16.93 -37.57 -11.17
CA ASP A 840 17.25 -38.88 -10.58
C ASP A 840 16.79 -40.03 -11.50
N PHE A 841 15.57 -39.93 -12.04
CA PHE A 841 15.06 -40.89 -13.00
C PHE A 841 15.82 -40.85 -14.32
N ASN A 842 16.17 -39.67 -14.83
CA ASN A 842 16.92 -39.50 -16.08
C ASN A 842 18.35 -40.04 -15.97
N ARG A 843 18.99 -39.95 -14.79
CA ARG A 843 20.32 -40.49 -14.51
C ARG A 843 20.41 -42.01 -14.47
N LEU A 844 19.29 -42.71 -14.23
CA LEU A 844 19.27 -44.17 -14.32
C LEU A 844 19.60 -44.62 -15.76
N PRO A 845 20.25 -45.77 -15.96
CA PRO A 845 20.42 -46.32 -17.30
C PRO A 845 19.07 -46.68 -17.96
N GLU A 846 19.05 -46.85 -19.28
CA GLU A 846 17.86 -47.31 -20.05
C GLU A 846 17.22 -48.56 -19.44
N GLU A 847 18.07 -49.49 -18.99
CA GLU A 847 17.70 -50.68 -18.23
C GLU A 847 18.49 -50.70 -16.91
N PHE A 848 17.78 -50.84 -15.79
CA PHE A 848 18.34 -50.71 -14.45
C PHE A 848 17.73 -51.71 -13.46
N SER A 849 18.44 -51.98 -12.38
CA SER A 849 18.02 -52.80 -11.24
C SER A 849 17.63 -51.95 -10.03
N ILE A 850 17.03 -52.56 -9.01
CA ILE A 850 16.76 -51.88 -7.73
C ILE A 850 18.05 -51.39 -7.08
N ASP A 851 19.15 -52.12 -7.25
CA ASP A 851 20.45 -51.76 -6.68
C ASP A 851 21.05 -50.53 -7.40
N ASP A 852 20.82 -50.39 -8.72
CA ASP A 852 21.20 -49.18 -9.47
C ASP A 852 20.43 -47.95 -8.98
N VAL A 853 19.14 -48.11 -8.62
CA VAL A 853 18.33 -47.05 -8.01
C VAL A 853 18.82 -46.71 -6.60
N ALA A 854 19.17 -47.72 -5.81
CA ALA A 854 19.71 -47.52 -4.46
C ALA A 854 21.04 -46.75 -4.50
N ASN A 855 21.92 -47.13 -5.42
CA ASN A 855 23.26 -46.54 -5.58
C ASN A 855 23.21 -45.15 -6.22
N SER A 856 22.45 -44.99 -7.32
CA SER A 856 22.37 -43.71 -8.04
C SER A 856 21.66 -42.63 -7.22
N LEU A 857 20.74 -43.01 -6.32
CA LEU A 857 19.92 -42.07 -5.56
C LEU A 857 20.27 -42.02 -4.06
N HIS A 858 21.30 -42.77 -3.65
CA HIS A 858 21.73 -42.92 -2.25
C HIS A 858 20.58 -43.34 -1.30
N LEU A 859 19.77 -44.30 -1.73
CA LEU A 859 18.62 -44.82 -0.98
C LEU A 859 18.94 -46.20 -0.40
N CYS A 860 18.34 -46.53 0.75
CA CYS A 860 18.31 -47.92 1.20
C CYS A 860 17.45 -48.78 0.27
N ILE A 861 17.75 -50.08 0.19
CA ILE A 861 17.11 -51.02 -0.75
C ILE A 861 15.57 -51.03 -0.62
N SER A 862 15.03 -50.90 0.59
CA SER A 862 13.58 -50.83 0.84
C SER A 862 12.94 -49.57 0.23
N SER A 863 13.63 -48.44 0.31
CA SER A 863 13.21 -47.17 -0.30
C SER A 863 13.33 -47.21 -1.82
N ALA A 864 14.40 -47.80 -2.36
CA ALA A 864 14.57 -48.02 -3.80
C ALA A 864 13.47 -48.93 -4.39
N ARG A 865 13.11 -50.02 -3.69
CA ARG A 865 11.97 -50.89 -4.07
C ARG A 865 10.64 -50.12 -4.12
N THR A 866 10.40 -49.28 -3.10
CA THR A 866 9.19 -48.46 -3.04
C THR A 866 9.15 -47.45 -4.19
N ARG A 867 10.30 -46.87 -4.55
CA ARG A 867 10.45 -45.93 -5.66
C ARG A 867 10.17 -46.59 -7.02
N VAL A 868 10.76 -47.76 -7.27
CA VAL A 868 10.50 -48.54 -8.50
C VAL A 868 9.04 -48.96 -8.59
N LYS A 869 8.42 -49.35 -7.47
CA LYS A 869 6.98 -49.69 -7.42
C LYS A 869 6.08 -48.51 -7.81
N ARG A 870 6.44 -47.28 -7.42
CA ARG A 870 5.73 -46.06 -7.86
C ARG A 870 5.92 -45.82 -9.35
N LEU A 871 7.16 -45.88 -9.85
CA LEU A 871 7.46 -45.71 -11.28
C LEU A 871 6.74 -46.74 -12.17
N LEU A 872 6.56 -47.98 -11.69
CA LEU A 872 5.74 -49.00 -12.36
C LEU A 872 4.25 -48.64 -12.37
N LYS A 873 3.73 -48.12 -11.25
CA LYS A 873 2.33 -47.68 -11.13
C LYS A 873 2.04 -46.48 -12.04
N ASP A 874 3.01 -45.58 -12.15
CA ASP A 874 2.92 -44.37 -12.98
C ASP A 874 3.17 -44.67 -14.47
N GLY A 875 3.49 -45.91 -14.83
CA GLY A 875 3.74 -46.33 -16.22
C GLY A 875 5.08 -45.85 -16.81
N ALA A 876 5.94 -45.22 -16.01
CA ALA A 876 7.23 -44.68 -16.44
C ALA A 876 8.27 -45.77 -16.73
N VAL A 877 8.14 -46.94 -16.11
CA VAL A 877 9.02 -48.10 -16.32
C VAL A 877 8.23 -49.39 -16.46
N VAL A 878 8.86 -50.39 -17.09
CA VAL A 878 8.31 -51.75 -17.24
C VAL A 878 9.34 -52.78 -16.81
N LYS A 879 8.88 -53.93 -16.29
CA LYS A 879 9.75 -55.06 -15.99
C LYS A 879 10.17 -55.73 -17.31
N CYS A 880 11.47 -55.82 -17.57
CA CYS A 880 12.01 -56.30 -18.86
C CYS A 880 12.84 -57.59 -18.76
N GLY A 881 13.18 -58.06 -17.55
CA GLY A 881 13.91 -59.32 -17.38
C GLY A 881 14.10 -59.73 -15.93
N GLU A 882 14.62 -60.95 -15.73
CA GLU A 882 14.99 -61.50 -14.44
C GLU A 882 16.44 -61.99 -14.47
N TYR A 883 17.13 -61.90 -13.33
CA TYR A 883 18.50 -62.42 -13.18
C TYR A 883 18.70 -63.00 -11.77
N VAL A 884 19.60 -63.97 -11.64
CA VAL A 884 19.90 -64.60 -10.35
C VAL A 884 21.23 -64.07 -9.84
N GLU A 885 21.23 -63.55 -8.62
CA GLU A 885 22.43 -63.05 -7.95
C GLU A 885 22.42 -63.56 -6.51
N ASN A 886 23.49 -64.23 -6.09
CA ASN A 886 23.62 -64.89 -4.78
C ASN A 886 22.45 -65.83 -4.44
N GLY A 887 21.94 -66.58 -5.43
CA GLY A 887 20.84 -67.53 -5.25
C GLY A 887 19.45 -66.90 -5.12
N ALA A 888 19.31 -65.56 -5.21
CA ALA A 888 18.03 -64.87 -5.20
C ALA A 888 17.64 -64.36 -6.60
N CYS A 889 16.40 -64.60 -7.01
CA CYS A 889 15.85 -64.05 -8.25
C CYS A 889 15.57 -62.54 -8.09
N LYS A 890 16.19 -61.73 -8.94
CA LYS A 890 16.04 -60.27 -9.02
C LYS A 890 15.46 -59.87 -10.40
N HIS A 891 15.00 -58.63 -10.51
CA HIS A 891 14.32 -58.13 -11.71
C HIS A 891 15.03 -56.90 -12.29
N ARG A 892 15.01 -56.79 -13.63
CA ARG A 892 15.43 -55.60 -14.39
C ARG A 892 14.22 -54.82 -14.87
N TYR A 893 14.38 -53.49 -14.89
CA TYR A 893 13.36 -52.54 -15.28
C TYR A 893 13.89 -51.67 -16.42
N LYS A 894 13.03 -51.38 -17.40
CA LYS A 894 13.33 -50.54 -18.55
C LYS A 894 12.49 -49.27 -18.53
N LYS A 895 13.08 -48.13 -18.88
CA LYS A 895 12.34 -46.86 -19.06
C LYS A 895 11.40 -46.96 -20.27
N LYS A 896 10.16 -46.50 -20.13
CA LYS A 896 9.14 -46.55 -21.19
C LYS A 896 8.65 -45.17 -21.65
N ALA A 897 8.72 -44.15 -20.80
CA ALA A 897 8.29 -42.80 -21.11
C ALA A 897 9.12 -41.74 -20.39
N VAL A 898 9.09 -40.49 -20.91
CA VAL A 898 9.57 -39.31 -20.20
C VAL A 898 8.60 -39.01 -19.06
N LEU A 899 9.10 -38.85 -17.83
CA LEU A 899 8.29 -38.40 -16.69
C LEU A 899 7.83 -36.97 -16.96
N VAL A 900 6.56 -36.79 -17.31
CA VAL A 900 5.88 -35.48 -17.35
C VAL A 900 4.91 -35.45 -16.17
N PHE A 901 5.16 -34.58 -15.19
CA PHE A 901 4.24 -34.32 -14.08
C PHE A 901 3.41 -33.08 -14.34
#